data_AF-A0A196SMK6-F1
#
_entry.id   AF-A0A196SMK6-F1
#
_cell.length_a   1.000
_cell.length_b   1.000
_cell.length_c   1.000
_cell.angle_alpha   90.00
_cell.angle_beta   90.00
_cell.angle_gamma   90.00
#
_symmetry.space_group_name_H-M   'P 1'
#
loop_
_entity.id
_entity.type
_entity.pdbx_description
1 polymer ?
#
loop_
_entity_poly.entity_id
_entity_poly.type
_entity_poly.pdbx_seq_one_letter_code
_entity_poly.pdbx_strand_id
1 'polypeptide(L)'
;MNIKEDDVKEGTVINRRYIVERVLGKGQFGMAVLVTDKNSNDLVVVKAMLKTELKKEHQTAEGKSLTTMAENEEYTMRLAQSDFVVSFYDSFRYKQFSWIVMEYCSCGSLNDFIKENKGFSEDELRDITACCLLGFKSIRTHHIVHGDIKPDNFFVSEKGLIKLGDFGLAANLKSTIDSRGTFCGTSWYLAPEVFDGKMVMKSDVWSLGISLIEMADGMNPYQGLDVAGVGQAEFTRPPPTLSRRWSDAFMDFVSKCLVKEVEQRWSVDQLIEHPFVQESVASIQKNGYSTHIRQIVKKIRQSIYPVSIRPAPKPTTLCVNGLSDILDDSPQYKTIQILSAKCNDTSLQKWELGIYPDLVSLYVGNSCLRYLTCLRLRGFQQLETVGIGSNCSLSGRGGMFEVSDCPKLKTLKVGNYSFSRWTQFCVKYCPLKELVLGDYCFCECTVAVFQDLNELETIDIGNDSFLGHAVPFPDATTAEQEETEHSTHGVPSLEIAGMTALKTIAVGLDTFCDVQNLIVHNIPALETITIPCGLKNVVHPTVPEEGKFREWLEEGKRKREEEKKKKKVEEEQAIRDCVESMLARVEQEVKKRNGIVENATEFQNLPSNQTLITVLRCSDYLYPELDFAKFQKLEKLDIGLDCFSSVKRLSLTNMPLLCSVRIDKFAFCQEEGEMIVASCPSLLSIRIGDHSFEHFASFLVRELRALKTIHIGKHCFRNGSFTVDSADSLTEIAIEEQSFERPDKVLIQDCSSLRSVTTQKGVWKGEEGCNAKVSFKNLPQWERLLCSGDCCEHFETPRLQTKALPPKLKRQTTRKKPHFVSSHLKCLIGVNVAAILIILLLIVLLVFFRSPPSPTEAPSTAVCWTTREVKEDTSYIIIPAGRCNDEADTVLDLRRFQSLEYLEIGAESFLHVEAINLQEMSKLERVVIGQNCFTQKNGTLLLAQSSALKELVVGDGSLAQFTQLDVAGCSALESVELGSHVLFNSNEFTAVNLPKLEHITIGDNCFNGKNGTFEVRNCPSLTQIKTGLKSFPLFTDCIIEEVASLESIEMGDLINDNQCFAFYLGSIQLKNLPKLKSLLFGTFAFQNCEQVVFENLPELTTVRFGFSAFSFYTSSQESTLIMRNLPKLVTLTTTPGKSNSGTFYSPHHIRLFNMPLLSDVYFNPIVFSDQSDVEFDNIGSLSRYLF
;
A
#
# COMPACT_ATOMS: atom_id res chain seq x y z
N MET A 1 26.38 -21.35 15.66
CA MET A 1 25.60 -20.16 15.25
C MET A 1 25.97 -19.00 16.17
N ASN A 2 25.88 -17.74 15.72
CA ASN A 2 25.62 -16.56 16.55
C ASN A 2 25.44 -15.32 15.64
N ILE A 3 24.30 -14.64 15.80
CA ILE A 3 24.19 -13.20 15.52
C ILE A 3 24.96 -12.49 16.64
N LYS A 4 25.76 -11.46 16.36
CA LYS A 4 26.46 -10.75 17.45
C LYS A 4 25.45 -9.92 18.23
N GLU A 5 25.67 -9.72 19.52
CA GLU A 5 24.74 -8.91 20.32
C GLU A 5 24.76 -7.43 19.87
N ASP A 6 25.86 -6.96 19.29
CA ASP A 6 25.92 -5.66 18.59
C ASP A 6 24.98 -5.57 17.37
N ASP A 7 24.75 -6.67 16.66
CA ASP A 7 23.87 -6.71 15.47
C ASP A 7 22.39 -6.54 15.83
N VAL A 8 22.02 -6.74 17.11
CA VAL A 8 20.63 -6.75 17.63
C VAL A 8 20.52 -6.08 19.00
N LYS A 9 21.37 -5.09 19.26
CA LYS A 9 21.28 -4.27 20.46
C LYS A 9 20.10 -3.31 20.35
N GLU A 10 19.49 -2.97 21.49
CA GLU A 10 18.51 -1.88 21.61
C GLU A 10 19.01 -0.60 20.90
N GLY A 11 18.15 -0.03 20.05
CA GLY A 11 18.46 1.11 19.17
C GLY A 11 19.17 0.77 17.85
N THR A 12 19.65 -0.46 17.63
CA THR A 12 20.25 -0.85 16.33
C THR A 12 19.21 -0.88 15.22
N VAL A 13 19.53 -0.29 14.08
CA VAL A 13 18.63 -0.23 12.92
C VAL A 13 18.91 -1.35 11.92
N ILE A 14 18.01 -2.34 11.85
CA ILE A 14 18.02 -3.44 10.89
C ILE A 14 17.37 -2.98 9.57
N ASN A 15 17.99 -3.33 8.44
CA ASN A 15 17.52 -3.03 7.09
C ASN A 15 17.05 -1.56 6.85
N ARG A 16 17.68 -0.59 7.55
CA ARG A 16 17.32 0.85 7.61
C ARG A 16 15.93 1.18 8.21
N ARG A 17 14.96 0.26 8.13
CA ARG A 17 13.54 0.39 8.49
C ARG A 17 13.22 0.02 9.94
N TYR A 18 13.81 -1.05 10.48
CA TYR A 18 13.40 -1.62 11.77
C TYR A 18 14.35 -1.21 12.90
N ILE A 19 13.86 -0.61 13.97
CA ILE A 19 14.64 -0.25 15.17
C ILE A 19 14.48 -1.37 16.20
N VAL A 20 15.58 -1.96 16.67
CA VAL A 20 15.50 -2.99 17.71
C VAL A 20 15.10 -2.38 19.06
N GLU A 21 14.04 -2.92 19.66
CA GLU A 21 13.65 -2.64 21.03
C GLU A 21 14.35 -3.62 21.99
N ARG A 22 14.14 -4.92 21.78
CA ARG A 22 14.73 -5.98 22.62
C ARG A 22 14.76 -7.34 21.94
N VAL A 23 15.70 -8.20 22.30
CA VAL A 23 15.64 -9.63 21.97
C VAL A 23 14.55 -10.29 22.83
N LEU A 24 13.62 -11.00 22.19
CA LEU A 24 12.56 -11.75 22.88
C LEU A 24 13.01 -13.17 23.24
N GLY A 25 13.77 -13.83 22.36
CA GLY A 25 14.26 -15.18 22.60
C GLY A 25 15.31 -15.65 21.59
N LYS A 26 16.21 -16.52 22.04
CA LYS A 26 17.20 -17.23 21.19
C LYS A 26 16.78 -18.69 21.10
N GLY A 27 16.18 -19.08 19.97
CA GLY A 27 15.74 -20.45 19.69
C GLY A 27 16.82 -21.30 19.02
N GLN A 28 16.49 -22.55 18.68
CA GLN A 28 17.44 -23.47 18.04
C GLN A 28 17.79 -23.07 16.59
N PHE A 29 16.80 -22.58 15.84
CA PHE A 29 16.92 -22.30 14.40
C PHE A 29 17.15 -20.82 14.08
N GLY A 30 16.92 -19.93 15.05
CA GLY A 30 17.01 -18.48 14.89
C GLY A 30 16.78 -17.72 16.19
N MET A 31 16.63 -16.40 16.07
CA MET A 31 16.44 -15.49 17.20
C MET A 31 15.29 -14.52 16.92
N ALA A 32 14.35 -14.42 17.86
CA ALA A 32 13.22 -13.50 17.79
C ALA A 32 13.56 -12.17 18.45
N VAL A 33 13.33 -11.06 17.75
CA VAL A 33 13.65 -9.70 18.18
C VAL A 33 12.40 -8.84 18.03
N LEU A 34 12.04 -8.10 19.08
CA LEU A 34 11.01 -7.06 19.02
C LEU A 34 11.62 -5.80 18.39
N VAL A 35 10.95 -5.24 17.38
CA VAL A 35 11.38 -4.03 16.68
C VAL A 35 10.22 -3.07 16.49
N THR A 36 10.52 -1.78 16.41
CA THR A 36 9.61 -0.75 15.86
C THR A 36 9.86 -0.60 14.36
N ASP A 37 8.82 -0.72 13.53
CA ASP A 37 8.88 -0.39 12.10
C ASP A 37 8.76 1.13 11.91
N LYS A 38 9.78 1.79 11.36
CA LYS A 38 9.73 3.24 11.11
C LYS A 38 8.65 3.69 10.13
N ASN A 39 8.14 2.80 9.28
CA ASN A 39 7.19 3.17 8.23
C ASN A 39 5.75 3.33 8.78
N SER A 40 5.35 2.49 9.73
CA SER A 40 4.02 2.55 10.37
C SER A 40 4.06 2.98 11.84
N ASN A 41 5.23 2.94 12.48
CA ASN A 41 5.46 3.12 13.91
C ASN A 41 4.84 2.01 14.80
N ASP A 42 4.60 0.82 14.23
CA ASP A 42 4.13 -0.36 14.97
C ASP A 42 5.26 -1.21 15.57
N LEU A 43 4.93 -1.94 16.63
CA LEU A 43 5.78 -3.00 17.20
C LEU A 43 5.53 -4.33 16.48
N VAL A 44 6.57 -4.91 15.91
CA VAL A 44 6.54 -6.21 15.21
C VAL A 44 7.66 -7.13 15.69
N VAL A 45 7.50 -8.44 15.52
CA VAL A 45 8.56 -9.42 15.78
C VAL A 45 9.30 -9.70 14.50
N VAL A 46 10.64 -9.79 14.57
CA VAL A 46 11.47 -10.27 13.48
C VAL A 46 12.26 -11.49 13.92
N LYS A 47 12.04 -12.63 13.24
CA LYS A 47 12.74 -13.89 13.47
C LYS A 47 13.90 -14.01 12.49
N ALA A 48 15.13 -13.96 13.03
CA ALA A 48 16.37 -14.00 12.25
C ALA A 48 16.94 -15.43 12.20
N MET A 49 17.06 -16.00 10.99
CA MET A 49 17.50 -17.38 10.77
C MET A 49 18.73 -17.46 9.85
N LEU A 50 19.60 -18.43 10.11
CA LEU A 50 20.77 -18.71 9.27
C LEU A 50 20.38 -19.53 8.05
N LYS A 51 20.98 -19.21 6.89
CA LYS A 51 20.95 -20.12 5.73
C LYS A 51 21.88 -21.31 5.96
N THR A 52 21.44 -22.27 6.78
CA THR A 52 22.10 -23.57 6.89
C THR A 52 21.85 -24.36 5.61
N GLU A 53 22.88 -24.57 4.81
CA GLU A 53 22.86 -25.63 3.80
C GLU A 53 22.68 -26.97 4.53
N LEU A 54 21.58 -27.67 4.23
CA LEU A 54 21.46 -29.08 4.57
C LEU A 54 22.59 -29.82 3.85
N LYS A 55 23.43 -30.54 4.59
CA LYS A 55 24.55 -31.29 4.01
C LYS A 55 24.02 -32.22 2.91
N LYS A 56 24.73 -32.27 1.78
CA LYS A 56 24.38 -33.08 0.60
C LYS A 56 24.58 -34.58 0.84
N GLU A 57 23.75 -35.18 1.69
CA GLU A 57 23.70 -36.62 1.91
C GLU A 57 22.36 -37.17 1.40
N HIS A 58 22.44 -37.95 0.32
CA HIS A 58 21.34 -38.61 -0.39
C HIS A 58 20.41 -37.70 -1.22
N GLN A 59 20.84 -37.39 -2.43
CA GLN A 59 19.90 -37.19 -3.55
C GLN A 59 19.17 -38.51 -3.82
N THR A 60 17.87 -38.56 -3.54
CA THR A 60 16.96 -39.56 -4.13
C THR A 60 16.67 -39.19 -5.59
N ALA A 61 16.32 -40.16 -6.43
CA ALA A 61 16.24 -40.02 -7.89
C ALA A 61 15.08 -39.15 -8.44
N GLU A 62 14.45 -38.32 -7.60
CA GLU A 62 13.38 -37.39 -7.95
C GLU A 62 13.84 -35.96 -7.65
N GLY A 63 13.89 -35.12 -8.69
CA GLY A 63 14.57 -33.81 -8.68
C GLY A 63 13.86 -32.69 -7.93
N LYS A 64 13.45 -32.90 -6.67
CA LYS A 64 12.94 -31.81 -5.81
C LYS A 64 14.10 -30.97 -5.26
N SER A 65 14.02 -29.65 -5.47
CA SER A 65 14.92 -28.70 -4.83
C SER A 65 14.75 -28.72 -3.31
N LEU A 66 15.86 -28.75 -2.57
CA LEU A 66 15.85 -28.67 -1.10
C LEU A 66 15.75 -27.21 -0.68
N THR A 67 14.52 -26.75 -0.44
CA THR A 67 14.23 -25.46 0.22
C THR A 67 14.86 -25.41 1.61
N THR A 68 15.36 -24.23 2.02
CA THR A 68 15.92 -24.08 3.36
C THR A 68 14.82 -23.93 4.41
N MET A 69 15.15 -24.20 5.68
CA MET A 69 14.15 -24.15 6.77
C MET A 69 13.48 -22.76 6.89
N ALA A 70 14.22 -21.68 6.61
CA ALA A 70 13.67 -20.33 6.60
C ALA A 70 12.73 -20.06 5.41
N GLU A 71 12.99 -20.63 4.24
CA GLU A 71 12.13 -20.52 3.05
C GLU A 71 10.86 -21.38 3.22
N ASN A 72 10.94 -22.52 3.89
CA ASN A 72 9.77 -23.32 4.29
C ASN A 72 8.91 -22.58 5.32
N GLU A 73 9.49 -22.06 6.41
CA GLU A 73 8.74 -21.33 7.43
C GLU A 73 8.04 -20.09 6.84
N GLU A 74 8.73 -19.34 5.97
CA GLU A 74 8.13 -18.22 5.24
C GLU A 74 6.93 -18.67 4.39
N TYR A 75 7.10 -19.70 3.56
CA TYR A 75 6.04 -20.23 2.69
C TYR A 75 4.84 -20.74 3.50
N THR A 76 5.08 -21.50 4.56
CA THR A 76 4.07 -22.01 5.49
C THR A 76 3.30 -20.87 6.16
N MET A 77 3.99 -19.84 6.67
CA MET A 77 3.33 -18.68 7.28
C MET A 77 2.53 -17.86 6.26
N ARG A 78 3.03 -17.66 5.03
CA ARG A 78 2.29 -16.96 3.96
C ARG A 78 0.98 -17.66 3.60
N LEU A 79 0.93 -19.00 3.62
CA LEU A 79 -0.31 -19.76 3.39
C LEU A 79 -1.24 -19.76 4.61
N ALA A 80 -0.70 -19.80 5.83
CA ALA A 80 -1.45 -20.01 7.06
C ALA A 80 -2.18 -18.77 7.62
N GLN A 81 -2.40 -17.71 6.84
CA GLN A 81 -2.97 -16.45 7.35
C GLN A 81 -4.40 -16.61 7.89
N SER A 82 -4.59 -16.24 9.16
CA SER A 82 -5.82 -16.46 9.92
C SER A 82 -5.81 -15.64 11.22
N ASP A 83 -6.99 -15.32 11.78
CA ASP A 83 -7.10 -14.72 13.11
C ASP A 83 -6.60 -15.66 14.24
N PHE A 84 -6.52 -16.96 13.97
CA PHE A 84 -6.04 -18.00 14.90
C PHE A 84 -4.58 -18.42 14.68
N VAL A 85 -3.85 -17.68 13.83
CA VAL A 85 -2.42 -17.88 13.51
C VAL A 85 -1.70 -16.54 13.67
N VAL A 86 -0.41 -16.56 14.06
CA VAL A 86 0.43 -15.36 14.10
C VAL A 86 0.63 -14.83 12.67
N SER A 87 0.19 -13.60 12.40
CA SER A 87 0.21 -13.05 11.04
C SER A 87 1.64 -12.82 10.51
N PHE A 88 1.81 -13.06 9.21
CA PHE A 88 3.03 -12.77 8.45
C PHE A 88 2.89 -11.37 7.82
N TYR A 89 3.95 -10.56 7.87
CA TYR A 89 3.93 -9.23 7.27
C TYR A 89 4.93 -9.06 6.12
N ASP A 90 6.19 -9.48 6.31
CA ASP A 90 7.28 -9.22 5.35
C ASP A 90 8.42 -10.24 5.54
N SER A 91 9.29 -10.40 4.54
CA SER A 91 10.54 -11.14 4.70
C SER A 91 11.67 -10.51 3.90
N PHE A 92 12.85 -10.41 4.50
CA PHE A 92 14.01 -9.80 3.86
C PHE A 92 15.32 -10.51 4.20
N ARG A 93 16.29 -10.38 3.30
CA ARG A 93 17.67 -10.86 3.49
C ARG A 93 18.53 -9.69 3.96
N TYR A 94 19.13 -9.79 5.14
CA TYR A 94 20.02 -8.74 5.68
C TYR A 94 21.23 -9.38 6.37
N LYS A 95 22.43 -8.97 5.93
CA LYS A 95 23.69 -9.68 6.18
C LYS A 95 23.57 -11.14 5.72
N GLN A 96 23.99 -12.11 6.54
CA GLN A 96 24.00 -13.56 6.24
C GLN A 96 22.74 -14.31 6.72
N PHE A 97 21.66 -13.59 7.02
CA PHE A 97 20.46 -14.13 7.65
C PHE A 97 19.20 -13.79 6.84
N SER A 98 18.24 -14.70 6.83
CA SER A 98 16.85 -14.42 6.44
C SER A 98 16.11 -13.90 7.67
N TRP A 99 15.33 -12.84 7.50
CA TRP A 99 14.56 -12.20 8.56
C TRP A 99 13.08 -12.26 8.18
N ILE A 100 12.26 -12.94 9.00
CA ILE A 100 10.80 -13.02 8.83
C ILE A 100 10.15 -12.04 9.79
N VAL A 101 9.32 -11.13 9.27
CA VAL A 101 8.57 -10.11 10.03
C VAL A 101 7.14 -10.61 10.26
N MET A 102 6.71 -10.59 11.52
CA MET A 102 5.44 -11.16 11.97
C MET A 102 4.80 -10.37 13.12
N GLU A 103 3.52 -10.65 13.38
CA GLU A 103 2.71 -10.06 14.44
C GLU A 103 3.35 -10.17 15.84
N TYR A 104 3.27 -9.10 16.63
CA TYR A 104 3.69 -9.12 18.04
C TYR A 104 2.50 -9.34 18.98
N CYS A 105 2.37 -10.56 19.50
CA CYS A 105 1.40 -10.87 20.56
C CYS A 105 1.89 -10.35 21.92
N SER A 106 1.53 -9.10 22.25
CA SER A 106 1.95 -8.37 23.46
C SER A 106 1.71 -9.09 24.79
N CYS A 107 0.73 -10.00 24.85
CA CYS A 107 0.32 -10.71 26.06
C CYS A 107 1.09 -12.02 26.31
N GLY A 108 2.08 -12.36 25.47
CA GLY A 108 2.96 -13.53 25.68
C GLY A 108 2.35 -14.87 25.28
N SER A 109 3.00 -15.96 25.71
CA SER A 109 2.55 -17.34 25.48
C SER A 109 1.71 -17.88 26.64
N LEU A 110 0.94 -18.95 26.41
CA LEU A 110 0.24 -19.65 27.49
C LEU A 110 1.22 -20.27 28.50
N ASN A 111 2.42 -20.69 28.09
CA ASN A 111 3.44 -21.16 29.03
C ASN A 111 3.90 -20.06 30.01
N ASP A 112 3.91 -18.80 29.61
CA ASP A 112 4.29 -17.70 30.50
C ASP A 112 3.25 -17.50 31.62
N PHE A 113 1.97 -17.74 31.32
CA PHE A 113 0.89 -17.73 32.31
C PHE A 113 0.98 -18.93 33.29
N ILE A 114 1.38 -20.12 32.80
CA ILE A 114 1.67 -21.29 33.65
C ILE A 114 2.82 -20.96 34.62
N LYS A 115 3.93 -20.38 34.13
CA LYS A 115 5.10 -19.98 34.94
C LYS A 115 4.75 -18.97 36.04
N GLU A 116 3.78 -18.10 35.81
CA GLU A 116 3.25 -17.17 36.83
C GLU A 116 2.37 -17.86 37.91
N ASN A 117 2.24 -19.19 37.88
CA ASN A 117 1.41 -20.02 38.77
C ASN A 117 -0.10 -19.65 38.75
N LYS A 118 -0.57 -19.10 37.63
CA LYS A 118 -1.97 -18.76 37.39
C LYS A 118 -2.64 -19.90 36.62
N GLY A 119 -3.03 -20.95 37.33
CA GLY A 119 -3.78 -22.07 36.73
C GLY A 119 -5.09 -21.58 36.08
N PHE A 120 -5.44 -22.14 34.93
CA PHE A 120 -6.64 -21.77 34.17
C PHE A 120 -7.92 -22.38 34.77
N SER A 121 -9.06 -21.70 34.60
CA SER A 121 -10.39 -22.31 34.82
C SER A 121 -10.77 -23.27 33.70
N GLU A 122 -11.79 -24.12 33.91
CA GLU A 122 -12.25 -25.01 32.84
C GLU A 122 -12.87 -24.24 31.65
N ASP A 123 -13.51 -23.09 31.90
CA ASP A 123 -14.06 -22.22 30.85
C ASP A 123 -12.95 -21.49 30.08
N GLU A 124 -11.85 -21.12 30.75
CA GLU A 124 -10.64 -20.60 30.11
C GLU A 124 -9.99 -21.68 29.22
N LEU A 125 -9.85 -22.91 29.73
CA LEU A 125 -9.33 -24.05 28.97
C LEU A 125 -10.22 -24.42 27.77
N ARG A 126 -11.55 -24.32 27.92
CA ARG A 126 -12.52 -24.56 26.84
C ARG A 126 -12.33 -23.60 25.68
N ASP A 127 -12.27 -22.31 25.97
CA ASP A 127 -12.09 -21.27 24.95
C ASP A 127 -10.69 -21.32 24.32
N ILE A 128 -9.65 -21.62 25.11
CA ILE A 128 -8.29 -21.92 24.60
C ILE A 128 -8.35 -23.08 23.61
N THR A 129 -8.99 -24.19 23.98
CA THR A 129 -9.13 -25.38 23.12
C THR A 129 -9.85 -25.05 21.81
N ALA A 130 -10.95 -24.28 21.89
CA ALA A 130 -11.70 -23.82 20.72
C ALA A 130 -10.84 -22.97 19.77
N CYS A 131 -10.05 -22.02 20.29
CA CYS A 131 -9.10 -21.25 19.47
C CYS A 131 -8.02 -22.15 18.82
N CYS A 132 -7.43 -23.08 19.58
CA CYS A 132 -6.41 -24.00 19.05
C CYS A 132 -6.97 -24.87 17.91
N LEU A 133 -8.18 -25.42 18.06
CA LEU A 133 -8.84 -26.20 17.01
C LEU A 133 -9.15 -25.37 15.75
N LEU A 134 -9.53 -24.10 15.90
CA LEU A 134 -9.75 -23.20 14.76
C LEU A 134 -8.44 -22.86 14.04
N GLY A 135 -7.34 -22.66 14.77
CA GLY A 135 -6.00 -22.54 14.20
C GLY A 135 -5.58 -23.82 13.45
N PHE A 136 -5.81 -25.00 14.05
CA PHE A 136 -5.50 -26.29 13.43
C PHE A 136 -6.29 -26.51 12.14
N LYS A 137 -7.58 -26.12 12.12
CA LYS A 137 -8.42 -26.17 10.91
C LYS A 137 -7.87 -25.27 9.80
N SER A 138 -7.32 -24.11 10.14
CA SER A 138 -6.74 -23.14 9.18
C SER A 138 -5.42 -23.60 8.55
N ILE A 139 -4.61 -24.39 9.26
CA ILE A 139 -3.37 -24.97 8.69
C ILE A 139 -3.66 -26.29 7.94
N ARG A 140 -4.68 -27.03 8.38
CA ARG A 140 -5.13 -28.29 7.76
C ARG A 140 -5.64 -28.13 6.33
N THR A 141 -6.27 -27.01 5.97
CA THR A 141 -6.72 -26.73 4.58
C THR A 141 -5.56 -26.67 3.59
N HIS A 142 -4.34 -26.42 4.06
CA HIS A 142 -3.12 -26.36 3.27
C HIS A 142 -2.23 -27.61 3.48
N HIS A 143 -2.76 -28.66 4.12
CA HIS A 143 -2.05 -29.89 4.48
C HIS A 143 -0.78 -29.69 5.35
N ILE A 144 -0.72 -28.60 6.11
CA ILE A 144 0.40 -28.26 7.00
C ILE A 144 0.25 -29.01 8.34
N VAL A 145 1.21 -29.88 8.67
CA VAL A 145 1.43 -30.38 10.04
C VAL A 145 2.41 -29.44 10.75
N HIS A 146 2.07 -28.97 11.96
CA HIS A 146 2.91 -28.03 12.72
C HIS A 146 4.10 -28.72 13.37
N GLY A 147 3.89 -29.89 13.99
CA GLY A 147 4.96 -30.74 14.53
C GLY A 147 5.64 -30.22 15.81
N ASP A 148 5.17 -29.11 16.38
CA ASP A 148 5.72 -28.47 17.59
C ASP A 148 4.62 -27.76 18.40
N ILE A 149 3.52 -28.47 18.66
CA ILE A 149 2.39 -27.97 19.44
C ILE A 149 2.69 -28.08 20.94
N LYS A 150 2.73 -26.92 21.62
CA LYS A 150 2.97 -26.77 23.06
C LYS A 150 2.50 -25.39 23.56
N PRO A 151 2.31 -25.16 24.88
CA PRO A 151 1.89 -23.87 25.42
C PRO A 151 2.82 -22.67 25.13
N ASP A 152 4.10 -22.87 24.82
CA ASP A 152 5.02 -21.79 24.38
C ASP A 152 4.64 -21.22 23.00
N ASN A 153 4.06 -22.05 22.13
CA ASN A 153 3.72 -21.74 20.74
C ASN A 153 2.25 -21.30 20.58
N PHE A 154 1.52 -21.21 21.69
CA PHE A 154 0.17 -20.67 21.79
C PHE A 154 0.23 -19.25 22.36
N PHE A 155 0.11 -18.24 21.49
CA PHE A 155 0.23 -16.84 21.85
C PHE A 155 -1.13 -16.20 22.15
N VAL A 156 -1.18 -15.33 23.15
CA VAL A 156 -2.41 -14.62 23.54
C VAL A 156 -2.51 -13.30 22.75
N SER A 157 -3.55 -13.19 21.91
CA SER A 157 -3.87 -11.96 21.17
C SER A 157 -4.65 -10.98 22.04
N GLU A 158 -4.39 -9.68 21.88
CA GLU A 158 -5.13 -8.62 22.59
C GLU A 158 -6.65 -8.63 22.30
N LYS A 159 -7.07 -9.17 21.14
CA LYS A 159 -8.48 -9.38 20.81
C LYS A 159 -9.21 -10.29 21.82
N GLY A 160 -8.47 -11.14 22.54
CA GLY A 160 -9.00 -12.24 23.35
C GLY A 160 -9.14 -13.53 22.55
N LEU A 161 -8.06 -13.95 21.88
CA LEU A 161 -7.95 -15.17 21.08
C LEU A 161 -6.59 -15.83 21.35
N ILE A 162 -6.48 -17.14 21.11
CA ILE A 162 -5.19 -17.83 21.00
C ILE A 162 -4.77 -17.89 19.53
N LYS A 163 -3.51 -17.54 19.25
CA LYS A 163 -2.85 -17.63 17.94
C LYS A 163 -1.74 -18.68 17.97
N LEU A 164 -1.69 -19.51 16.94
CA LEU A 164 -0.62 -20.50 16.72
C LEU A 164 0.60 -19.86 16.05
N GLY A 165 1.81 -20.14 16.54
CA GLY A 165 3.06 -19.60 15.98
C GLY A 165 4.29 -20.51 16.14
N ASP A 166 5.42 -20.05 15.58
CA ASP A 166 6.67 -20.81 15.38
C ASP A 166 6.55 -22.06 14.48
N PHE A 167 6.35 -21.82 13.18
CA PHE A 167 6.26 -22.86 12.14
C PHE A 167 7.62 -23.46 11.74
N GLY A 168 8.70 -23.24 12.51
CA GLY A 168 10.07 -23.63 12.14
C GLY A 168 10.34 -25.14 12.01
N LEU A 169 9.40 -25.99 12.43
CA LEU A 169 9.44 -27.45 12.28
C LEU A 169 8.36 -28.02 11.34
N ALA A 170 7.54 -27.16 10.72
CA ALA A 170 6.42 -27.58 9.89
C ALA A 170 6.86 -28.52 8.75
N ALA A 171 6.24 -29.70 8.68
CA ALA A 171 6.44 -30.74 7.67
C ALA A 171 7.90 -31.18 7.38
N ASN A 172 8.85 -31.09 8.33
CA ASN A 172 10.27 -31.41 8.08
C ASN A 172 10.87 -32.51 8.99
N LEU A 173 10.33 -33.73 8.87
CA LEU A 173 10.74 -34.95 9.62
C LEU A 173 12.26 -35.25 9.62
N LYS A 174 13.02 -34.75 8.63
CA LYS A 174 14.47 -35.00 8.51
C LYS A 174 15.35 -34.02 9.30
N SER A 175 14.84 -32.86 9.73
CA SER A 175 15.64 -31.87 10.47
C SER A 175 15.59 -32.01 12.00
N THR A 176 14.59 -32.73 12.53
CA THR A 176 14.38 -32.89 13.99
C THR A 176 15.27 -33.97 14.63
N ILE A 177 15.87 -34.84 13.80
CA ILE A 177 16.79 -35.90 14.22
C ILE A 177 18.20 -35.52 13.76
N ASP A 178 19.13 -35.38 14.70
CA ASP A 178 20.51 -35.04 14.35
C ASP A 178 21.28 -36.24 13.75
N SER A 179 22.48 -36.00 13.23
CA SER A 179 23.33 -37.04 12.61
C SER A 179 23.88 -38.11 13.58
N ARG A 180 23.32 -38.20 14.80
CA ARG A 180 23.58 -39.22 15.83
C ARG A 180 22.30 -39.94 16.28
N GLY A 181 21.14 -39.62 15.68
CA GLY A 181 19.84 -40.20 16.04
C GLY A 181 19.12 -39.48 17.19
N THR A 182 19.58 -38.28 17.59
CA THR A 182 19.04 -37.57 18.75
C THR A 182 17.94 -36.60 18.35
N PHE A 183 16.76 -36.71 18.97
CA PHE A 183 15.65 -35.78 18.74
C PHE A 183 15.95 -34.41 19.36
N CYS A 184 15.64 -33.33 18.62
CA CYS A 184 15.91 -31.96 19.03
C CYS A 184 14.64 -31.24 19.49
N GLY A 185 14.49 -31.03 20.80
CA GLY A 185 13.39 -30.27 21.40
C GLY A 185 12.84 -30.92 22.68
N THR A 186 11.79 -30.32 23.26
CA THR A 186 11.08 -30.89 24.41
C THR A 186 10.20 -32.05 23.95
N SER A 187 10.75 -33.27 23.97
CA SER A 187 10.08 -34.48 23.45
C SER A 187 8.80 -34.91 24.18
N TRP A 188 8.39 -34.22 25.26
CA TRP A 188 7.26 -34.59 26.10
C TRP A 188 5.88 -34.48 25.40
N TYR A 189 5.78 -33.77 24.28
CA TYR A 189 4.53 -33.59 23.53
C TYR A 189 4.35 -34.60 22.39
N LEU A 190 5.37 -35.43 22.09
CA LEU A 190 5.42 -36.25 20.88
C LEU A 190 4.42 -37.41 20.91
N ALA A 191 3.65 -37.56 19.84
CA ALA A 191 2.72 -38.67 19.67
C ALA A 191 3.45 -40.01 19.42
N PRO A 192 2.87 -41.18 19.82
CA PRO A 192 3.48 -42.50 19.64
C PRO A 192 4.00 -42.77 18.22
N GLU A 193 3.26 -42.37 17.20
CA GLU A 193 3.62 -42.59 15.79
C GLU A 193 4.81 -41.74 15.30
N VAL A 194 5.17 -40.67 16.01
CA VAL A 194 6.32 -39.82 15.67
C VAL A 194 7.64 -40.54 15.99
N PHE A 195 7.66 -41.40 17.00
CA PHE A 195 8.82 -42.27 17.30
C PHE A 195 9.05 -43.34 16.21
N ASP A 196 7.98 -43.73 15.50
CA ASP A 196 8.02 -44.55 14.28
C ASP A 196 8.38 -43.76 13.00
N GLY A 197 8.59 -42.44 13.10
CA GLY A 197 8.84 -41.54 11.97
C GLY A 197 7.59 -41.17 11.16
N LYS A 198 6.38 -41.45 11.65
CA LYS A 198 5.09 -41.31 10.94
C LYS A 198 4.30 -40.09 11.42
N MET A 199 4.92 -38.91 11.42
CA MET A 199 4.23 -37.65 11.77
C MET A 199 3.09 -37.34 10.77
N VAL A 200 1.90 -37.03 11.29
CA VAL A 200 0.67 -36.76 10.52
C VAL A 200 -0.15 -35.63 11.16
N MET A 201 -1.20 -35.15 10.48
CA MET A 201 -2.12 -34.12 11.03
C MET A 201 -2.70 -34.48 12.41
N LYS A 202 -2.91 -35.78 12.69
CA LYS A 202 -3.39 -36.26 14.00
C LYS A 202 -2.31 -36.30 15.08
N SER A 203 -1.03 -36.10 14.75
CA SER A 203 0.04 -35.96 15.75
C SER A 203 -0.08 -34.64 16.50
N ASP A 204 -0.43 -33.54 15.83
CA ASP A 204 -0.70 -32.24 16.47
C ASP A 204 -1.90 -32.31 17.45
N VAL A 205 -2.88 -33.18 17.18
CA VAL A 205 -4.02 -33.46 18.09
C VAL A 205 -3.56 -34.15 19.38
N TRP A 206 -2.59 -35.08 19.32
CA TRP A 206 -2.01 -35.69 20.51
C TRP A 206 -1.28 -34.66 21.37
N SER A 207 -0.42 -33.86 20.73
CA SER A 207 0.34 -32.77 21.35
C SER A 207 -0.57 -31.74 22.03
N LEU A 208 -1.73 -31.43 21.44
CA LEU A 208 -2.78 -30.62 22.08
C LEU A 208 -3.34 -31.31 23.33
N GLY A 209 -3.63 -32.61 23.28
CA GLY A 209 -4.06 -33.39 24.45
C GLY A 209 -3.07 -33.34 25.62
N ILE A 210 -1.77 -33.48 25.35
CA ILE A 210 -0.71 -33.32 26.36
C ILE A 210 -0.65 -31.87 26.88
N SER A 211 -0.73 -30.88 25.98
CA SER A 211 -0.74 -29.45 26.35
C SER A 211 -1.93 -29.08 27.24
N LEU A 212 -3.09 -29.71 27.04
CA LEU A 212 -4.29 -29.49 27.87
C LEU A 212 -4.14 -30.10 29.27
N ILE A 213 -3.47 -31.25 29.41
CA ILE A 213 -3.11 -31.79 30.74
C ILE A 213 -2.13 -30.86 31.44
N GLU A 214 -1.12 -30.33 30.74
CA GLU A 214 -0.14 -29.41 31.34
C GLU A 214 -0.76 -28.07 31.77
N MET A 215 -1.63 -27.48 30.95
CA MET A 215 -2.35 -26.24 31.30
C MET A 215 -3.36 -26.46 32.44
N ALA A 216 -4.00 -27.62 32.53
CA ALA A 216 -4.97 -27.93 33.57
C ALA A 216 -4.32 -28.35 34.90
N ASP A 217 -3.43 -29.35 34.87
CA ASP A 217 -2.81 -29.94 36.05
C ASP A 217 -1.48 -29.27 36.47
N GLY A 218 -0.98 -28.30 35.69
CA GLY A 218 0.15 -27.42 36.03
C GLY A 218 1.54 -28.05 35.86
N MET A 219 1.61 -29.29 35.38
CA MET A 219 2.85 -30.01 35.06
C MET A 219 2.60 -30.94 33.87
N ASN A 220 3.61 -31.13 33.03
CA ASN A 220 3.55 -32.07 31.92
C ASN A 220 3.55 -33.53 32.44
N PRO A 221 2.71 -34.46 31.93
CA PRO A 221 2.67 -35.85 32.38
C PRO A 221 3.99 -36.63 32.18
N TYR A 222 4.90 -36.13 31.34
CA TYR A 222 6.23 -36.71 31.08
C TYR A 222 7.39 -35.82 31.52
N GLN A 223 7.14 -34.78 32.31
CA GLN A 223 8.15 -33.84 32.81
C GLN A 223 9.33 -34.57 33.47
N GLY A 224 10.54 -34.31 32.97
CA GLY A 224 11.77 -34.93 33.48
C GLY A 224 12.14 -36.29 32.88
N LEU A 225 11.33 -36.84 31.95
CA LEU A 225 11.76 -37.95 31.09
C LEU A 225 12.62 -37.44 29.93
N ASP A 226 13.52 -38.28 29.42
CA ASP A 226 14.23 -38.06 28.15
C ASP A 226 13.45 -38.67 26.98
N VAL A 227 13.94 -38.48 25.75
CA VAL A 227 13.28 -38.95 24.51
C VAL A 227 12.97 -40.45 24.56
N ALA A 228 13.90 -41.26 25.09
CA ALA A 228 13.73 -42.70 25.23
C ALA A 228 12.70 -43.06 26.33
N GLY A 229 12.71 -42.34 27.46
CA GLY A 229 11.74 -42.48 28.54
C GLY A 229 10.32 -42.10 28.14
N VAL A 230 10.14 -41.04 27.33
CA VAL A 230 8.83 -40.69 26.73
C VAL A 230 8.37 -41.81 25.81
N GLY A 231 9.17 -42.20 24.82
CA GLY A 231 8.80 -43.27 23.88
C GLY A 231 8.46 -44.60 24.58
N GLN A 232 9.26 -45.00 25.59
CA GLN A 232 8.95 -46.18 26.39
C GLN A 232 7.64 -46.02 27.17
N ALA A 233 7.38 -44.86 27.76
CA ALA A 233 6.12 -44.59 28.45
C ALA A 233 4.93 -44.64 27.49
N GLU A 234 5.05 -44.03 26.31
CA GLU A 234 4.03 -43.98 25.26
C GLU A 234 3.65 -45.37 24.73
N PHE A 235 4.60 -46.31 24.63
CA PHE A 235 4.25 -47.69 24.26
C PHE A 235 3.73 -48.51 25.46
N THR A 236 4.31 -48.38 26.66
CA THR A 236 4.07 -49.34 27.77
C THR A 236 3.03 -48.95 28.82
N ARG A 237 2.72 -47.66 28.99
CA ARG A 237 1.77 -47.17 30.01
C ARG A 237 0.37 -46.98 29.39
N PRO A 238 -0.73 -46.90 30.17
CA PRO A 238 -1.96 -46.30 29.66
C PRO A 238 -1.71 -44.85 29.22
N PRO A 239 -2.50 -44.29 28.28
CA PRO A 239 -2.40 -42.88 27.91
C PRO A 239 -2.55 -41.96 29.14
N PRO A 240 -1.92 -40.77 29.16
CA PRO A 240 -2.14 -39.77 30.20
C PRO A 240 -3.61 -39.36 30.30
N THR A 241 -4.06 -39.05 31.51
CA THR A 241 -5.41 -38.57 31.78
C THR A 241 -5.36 -37.41 32.75
N LEU A 242 -6.26 -36.43 32.57
CA LEU A 242 -6.53 -35.38 33.56
C LEU A 242 -6.82 -35.95 34.95
N SER A 243 -6.49 -35.19 35.99
CA SER A 243 -6.90 -35.49 37.36
C SER A 243 -8.43 -35.39 37.55
N ARG A 244 -9.00 -36.18 38.48
CA ARG A 244 -10.45 -36.33 38.70
C ARG A 244 -11.19 -35.09 39.28
N ARG A 245 -10.66 -33.88 39.10
CA ARG A 245 -11.32 -32.61 39.52
C ARG A 245 -12.04 -31.88 38.39
N TRP A 246 -11.77 -32.30 37.15
CA TRP A 246 -12.29 -31.71 35.92
C TRP A 246 -13.59 -32.40 35.49
N SER A 247 -14.39 -31.75 34.63
CA SER A 247 -15.67 -32.31 34.18
C SER A 247 -15.50 -33.55 33.31
N ASP A 248 -16.50 -34.43 33.31
CA ASP A 248 -16.53 -35.61 32.44
C ASP A 248 -16.43 -35.23 30.95
N ALA A 249 -16.94 -34.06 30.55
CA ALA A 249 -16.85 -33.57 29.18
C ALA A 249 -15.41 -33.16 28.79
N PHE A 250 -14.67 -32.50 29.69
CA PHE A 250 -13.28 -32.16 29.45
C PHE A 250 -12.37 -33.40 29.49
N MET A 251 -12.61 -34.31 30.44
CA MET A 251 -11.92 -35.60 30.52
C MET A 251 -12.16 -36.46 29.28
N ASP A 252 -13.39 -36.52 28.75
CA ASP A 252 -13.69 -37.26 27.53
C ASP A 252 -13.04 -36.62 26.30
N PHE A 253 -13.05 -35.29 26.17
CA PHE A 253 -12.35 -34.57 25.09
C PHE A 253 -10.85 -34.93 25.05
N VAL A 254 -10.16 -34.83 26.19
CA VAL A 254 -8.73 -35.19 26.28
C VAL A 254 -8.51 -36.67 25.96
N SER A 255 -9.45 -37.56 26.33
CA SER A 255 -9.38 -38.98 25.95
C SER A 255 -9.46 -39.21 24.43
N LYS A 256 -10.21 -38.37 23.69
CA LYS A 256 -10.28 -38.45 22.22
C LYS A 256 -8.98 -38.00 21.54
N CYS A 257 -8.28 -37.05 22.16
CA CYS A 257 -6.97 -36.58 21.71
C CYS A 257 -5.87 -37.61 21.98
N LEU A 258 -5.91 -38.29 23.13
CA LEU A 258 -4.86 -39.21 23.60
C LEU A 258 -5.15 -40.70 23.29
N VAL A 259 -5.75 -40.96 22.13
CA VAL A 259 -5.85 -42.33 21.58
C VAL A 259 -4.56 -42.69 20.84
N LYS A 260 -3.88 -43.77 21.26
CA LYS A 260 -2.58 -44.15 20.65
C LYS A 260 -2.72 -44.50 19.18
N GLU A 261 -3.70 -45.33 18.84
CA GLU A 261 -4.00 -45.74 17.47
C GLU A 261 -4.46 -44.54 16.63
N VAL A 262 -3.61 -44.11 15.70
CA VAL A 262 -3.79 -42.90 14.87
C VAL A 262 -5.14 -42.89 14.16
N GLU A 263 -5.59 -44.03 13.62
CA GLU A 263 -6.88 -44.09 12.91
C GLU A 263 -8.08 -43.89 13.85
N GLN A 264 -7.97 -44.32 15.11
CA GLN A 264 -9.04 -44.20 16.11
C GLN A 264 -9.01 -42.86 16.86
N ARG A 265 -7.87 -42.15 16.87
CA ARG A 265 -7.74 -40.77 17.37
C ARG A 265 -8.63 -39.83 16.56
N TRP A 266 -9.36 -38.94 17.23
CA TRP A 266 -10.31 -38.06 16.55
C TRP A 266 -9.61 -37.03 15.66
N SER A 267 -10.27 -36.62 14.57
CA SER A 267 -9.83 -35.51 13.73
C SER A 267 -10.17 -34.16 14.36
N VAL A 268 -9.53 -33.08 13.87
CA VAL A 268 -9.83 -31.70 14.26
C VAL A 268 -11.31 -31.36 14.05
N ASP A 269 -11.92 -31.86 12.97
CA ASP A 269 -13.34 -31.59 12.67
C ASP A 269 -14.27 -32.31 13.66
N GLN A 270 -13.97 -33.57 14.01
CA GLN A 270 -14.71 -34.30 15.05
C GLN A 270 -14.57 -33.66 16.43
N LEU A 271 -13.39 -33.10 16.74
CA LEU A 271 -13.12 -32.41 18.01
C LEU A 271 -13.83 -31.05 18.10
N ILE A 272 -14.01 -30.34 16.97
CA ILE A 272 -14.79 -29.09 16.90
C ILE A 272 -16.27 -29.33 17.23
N GLU A 273 -16.81 -30.48 16.84
CA GLU A 273 -18.18 -30.90 17.14
C GLU A 273 -18.35 -31.50 18.55
N HIS A 274 -17.26 -31.65 19.32
CA HIS A 274 -17.33 -32.25 20.65
C HIS A 274 -18.07 -31.35 21.65
N PRO A 275 -19.01 -31.87 22.48
CA PRO A 275 -19.82 -31.06 23.39
C PRO A 275 -19.03 -30.17 24.36
N PHE A 276 -17.79 -30.54 24.69
CA PHE A 276 -16.90 -29.69 25.50
C PHE A 276 -16.65 -28.32 24.86
N VAL A 277 -16.46 -28.22 23.53
CA VAL A 277 -16.02 -26.98 22.85
C VAL A 277 -17.03 -26.40 21.86
N GLN A 278 -18.04 -27.16 21.44
CA GLN A 278 -18.93 -26.80 20.34
C GLN A 278 -19.57 -25.40 20.49
N GLU A 279 -20.07 -25.06 21.68
CA GLU A 279 -20.65 -23.75 21.98
C GLU A 279 -19.59 -22.63 21.96
N SER A 280 -18.41 -22.87 22.53
CA SER A 280 -17.29 -21.91 22.51
C SER A 280 -16.81 -21.66 21.08
N VAL A 281 -16.70 -22.68 20.23
CA VAL A 281 -16.34 -22.52 18.81
C VAL A 281 -17.37 -21.64 18.09
N ALA A 282 -18.66 -21.95 18.21
CA ALA A 282 -19.73 -21.16 17.58
C ALA A 282 -19.78 -19.72 18.11
N SER A 283 -19.57 -19.52 19.41
CA SER A 283 -19.49 -18.20 20.06
C SER A 283 -18.30 -17.39 19.56
N ILE A 284 -17.09 -17.97 19.55
CA ILE A 284 -15.86 -17.31 19.11
C ILE A 284 -15.91 -16.97 17.62
N GLN A 285 -16.42 -17.86 16.77
CA GLN A 285 -16.61 -17.59 15.34
C GLN A 285 -17.65 -16.49 15.07
N LYS A 286 -18.73 -16.43 15.87
CA LYS A 286 -19.77 -15.40 15.75
C LYS A 286 -19.32 -14.02 16.28
N ASN A 287 -18.57 -13.99 17.38
CA ASN A 287 -18.23 -12.76 18.10
C ASN A 287 -16.85 -12.20 17.73
N GLY A 288 -15.95 -13.01 17.16
CA GLY A 288 -14.56 -12.66 16.85
C GLY A 288 -13.62 -12.65 18.06
N TYR A 289 -14.06 -13.12 19.23
CA TYR A 289 -13.27 -13.21 20.46
C TYR A 289 -13.88 -14.19 21.48
N SER A 290 -13.05 -14.62 22.44
CA SER A 290 -13.48 -15.29 23.68
C SER A 290 -13.65 -14.28 24.82
N THR A 291 -14.71 -14.45 25.62
CA THR A 291 -14.92 -13.68 26.86
C THR A 291 -13.93 -14.08 27.95
N HIS A 292 -13.61 -15.37 28.09
CA HIS A 292 -12.69 -15.88 29.11
C HIS A 292 -11.23 -15.51 28.81
N ILE A 293 -10.79 -15.61 27.55
CA ILE A 293 -9.44 -15.17 27.15
C ILE A 293 -9.30 -13.64 27.29
N ARG A 294 -10.36 -12.85 27.09
CA ARG A 294 -10.34 -11.42 27.46
C ARG A 294 -10.14 -11.18 28.97
N GLN A 295 -10.61 -12.08 29.84
CA GLN A 295 -10.31 -12.00 31.28
C GLN A 295 -8.83 -12.33 31.56
N ILE A 296 -8.24 -13.30 30.87
CA ILE A 296 -6.79 -13.57 30.90
C ILE A 296 -5.99 -12.32 30.47
N VAL A 297 -6.35 -11.68 29.36
CA VAL A 297 -5.72 -10.42 28.90
C VAL A 297 -5.85 -9.31 29.95
N LYS A 298 -7.03 -9.15 30.59
CA LYS A 298 -7.21 -8.18 31.70
C LYS A 298 -6.32 -8.51 32.91
N LYS A 299 -6.19 -9.79 33.32
CA LYS A 299 -5.28 -10.25 34.38
C LYS A 299 -3.80 -9.96 34.04
N ILE A 300 -3.38 -10.19 32.80
CA ILE A 300 -2.00 -9.96 32.33
C ILE A 300 -1.67 -8.46 32.33
N ARG A 301 -2.56 -7.61 31.76
CA ARG A 301 -2.39 -6.15 31.77
C ARG A 301 -2.30 -5.56 33.19
N GLN A 302 -3.01 -6.14 34.16
CA GLN A 302 -2.89 -5.76 35.58
C GLN A 302 -1.58 -6.25 36.23
N SER A 303 -1.03 -7.38 35.77
CA SER A 303 0.22 -7.98 36.27
C SER A 303 1.48 -7.23 35.79
N ILE A 304 1.46 -6.73 34.54
CA ILE A 304 2.59 -6.03 33.92
C ILE A 304 2.76 -4.59 34.46
N TYR A 305 1.70 -3.97 34.96
CA TYR A 305 1.70 -2.59 35.48
C TYR A 305 1.30 -2.49 36.97
N PRO A 306 2.08 -3.10 37.91
CA PRO A 306 1.80 -3.01 39.33
C PRO A 306 2.04 -1.59 39.86
N VAL A 307 1.10 -1.08 40.64
CA VAL A 307 1.07 0.33 41.08
C VAL A 307 2.08 0.60 42.21
N SER A 308 3.30 1.07 41.89
CA SER A 308 4.08 1.97 42.78
C SER A 308 5.27 2.67 42.10
N ILE A 309 4.98 3.61 41.20
CA ILE A 309 5.77 4.83 40.89
C ILE A 309 4.71 5.89 40.52
N ARG A 310 5.01 7.20 40.67
CA ARG A 310 4.02 8.25 40.34
C ARG A 310 3.49 8.03 38.92
N PRO A 311 2.18 7.82 38.72
CA PRO A 311 1.66 7.52 37.41
C PRO A 311 1.88 8.72 36.49
N ALA A 312 2.45 8.47 35.31
CA ALA A 312 2.15 9.32 34.16
C ALA A 312 0.61 9.35 34.03
N PRO A 313 0.00 10.51 33.72
CA PRO A 313 -1.45 10.59 33.58
C PRO A 313 -1.90 9.54 32.57
N LYS A 314 -2.83 8.66 32.98
CA LYS A 314 -3.45 7.71 32.05
C LYS A 314 -3.95 8.47 30.83
N PRO A 315 -3.82 7.95 29.60
CA PRO A 315 -4.30 8.63 28.42
C PRO A 315 -5.79 8.93 28.59
N THR A 316 -6.14 10.21 28.64
CA THR A 316 -7.54 10.65 28.71
C THR A 316 -8.23 10.54 27.36
N THR A 317 -7.54 10.05 26.33
CA THR A 317 -8.06 9.86 24.97
C THR A 317 -8.21 8.38 24.67
N LEU A 318 -9.44 7.96 24.36
CA LEU A 318 -9.77 6.64 23.81
C LEU A 318 -9.77 6.74 22.28
N CYS A 319 -8.75 6.16 21.64
CA CYS A 319 -8.69 6.03 20.18
C CYS A 319 -9.43 4.76 19.76
N VAL A 320 -10.49 4.90 18.97
CA VAL A 320 -11.37 3.82 18.54
C VAL A 320 -11.03 3.41 17.12
N ASN A 321 -10.54 2.18 16.97
CA ASN A 321 -10.20 1.53 15.70
C ASN A 321 -11.23 0.48 15.29
N GLY A 322 -12.02 -0.05 16.23
CA GLY A 322 -13.16 -0.92 15.95
C GLY A 322 -14.02 -1.21 17.18
N LEU A 323 -14.95 -2.16 17.02
CA LEU A 323 -15.91 -2.58 18.06
C LEU A 323 -15.27 -3.03 19.39
N SER A 324 -14.02 -3.49 19.38
CA SER A 324 -13.27 -3.83 20.61
C SER A 324 -13.09 -2.65 21.55
N ASP A 325 -12.94 -1.45 20.99
CA ASP A 325 -12.44 -0.27 21.72
C ASP A 325 -13.61 0.59 22.21
N ILE A 326 -14.76 0.48 21.56
CA ILE A 326 -16.07 1.00 22.02
C ILE A 326 -16.47 0.41 23.38
N LEU A 327 -15.95 -0.78 23.72
CA LEU A 327 -16.29 -1.57 24.90
C LEU A 327 -15.34 -1.37 26.10
N ASP A 328 -14.44 -0.38 26.07
CA ASP A 328 -13.62 -0.01 27.24
C ASP A 328 -14.40 0.97 28.14
N ASP A 329 -15.17 0.42 29.08
CA ASP A 329 -16.02 1.12 30.05
C ASP A 329 -15.27 1.93 31.12
N SER A 330 -13.97 2.19 30.93
CA SER A 330 -13.15 2.96 31.87
C SER A 330 -13.59 4.45 31.93
N PRO A 331 -14.10 4.96 33.07
CA PRO A 331 -14.59 6.34 33.21
C PRO A 331 -13.48 7.41 33.21
N GLN A 332 -12.23 7.02 32.88
CA GLN A 332 -11.05 7.87 32.86
C GLN A 332 -10.91 8.71 31.58
N TYR A 333 -11.71 8.42 30.55
CA TYR A 333 -11.62 9.05 29.24
C TYR A 333 -12.40 10.36 29.16
N LYS A 334 -11.71 11.40 28.70
CA LYS A 334 -12.21 12.75 28.45
C LYS A 334 -12.28 13.09 26.96
N THR A 335 -11.60 12.32 26.11
CA THR A 335 -11.67 12.43 24.67
C THR A 335 -11.94 11.05 24.09
N ILE A 336 -12.84 10.96 23.11
CA ILE A 336 -13.03 9.77 22.27
C ILE A 336 -12.72 10.18 20.84
N GLN A 337 -11.91 9.40 20.13
CA GLN A 337 -11.52 9.68 18.75
C GLN A 337 -11.62 8.42 17.89
N ILE A 338 -12.63 8.34 17.01
CA ILE A 338 -12.70 7.30 15.98
C ILE A 338 -11.84 7.70 14.79
N LEU A 339 -10.97 6.81 14.29
CA LEU A 339 -10.22 7.05 13.05
C LEU A 339 -11.09 6.82 11.81
N SER A 340 -10.74 7.41 10.67
CA SER A 340 -11.50 7.29 9.42
C SER A 340 -11.64 5.84 8.93
N ALA A 341 -12.77 5.54 8.27
CA ALA A 341 -13.18 4.23 7.77
C ALA A 341 -13.38 3.13 8.85
N LYS A 342 -13.54 3.50 10.14
CA LYS A 342 -13.72 2.57 11.25
C LYS A 342 -15.16 2.51 11.77
N CYS A 343 -15.44 1.49 12.59
CA CYS A 343 -16.73 1.28 13.24
C CYS A 343 -17.90 1.14 12.24
N ASN A 344 -17.66 0.44 11.14
CA ASN A 344 -18.61 0.22 10.04
C ASN A 344 -19.24 -1.19 10.07
N ASP A 345 -19.21 -1.85 11.22
CA ASP A 345 -19.78 -3.17 11.43
C ASP A 345 -21.32 -3.13 11.50
N THR A 346 -22.00 -4.09 10.88
CA THR A 346 -23.49 -4.18 10.84
C THR A 346 -24.15 -4.39 12.20
N SER A 347 -23.36 -4.78 13.22
CA SER A 347 -23.79 -4.94 14.60
C SER A 347 -23.79 -3.63 15.42
N LEU A 348 -23.10 -2.57 14.97
CA LEU A 348 -23.04 -1.27 15.67
C LEU A 348 -24.25 -0.38 15.33
N GLN A 349 -25.46 -0.88 15.61
CA GLN A 349 -26.70 -0.16 15.31
C GLN A 349 -27.02 0.95 16.33
N LYS A 350 -26.45 0.89 17.53
CA LYS A 350 -26.58 1.89 18.61
C LYS A 350 -25.25 2.04 19.35
N TRP A 351 -25.00 3.21 19.91
CA TRP A 351 -23.81 3.48 20.73
C TRP A 351 -24.18 4.24 22.01
N GLU A 352 -23.99 3.61 23.16
CA GLU A 352 -24.37 4.15 24.48
C GLU A 352 -23.19 4.89 25.13
N LEU A 353 -22.93 6.12 24.69
CA LEU A 353 -21.86 6.97 25.21
C LEU A 353 -22.01 7.39 26.69
N GLY A 354 -23.16 7.12 27.32
CA GLY A 354 -23.44 7.48 28.72
C GLY A 354 -22.52 6.81 29.76
N ILE A 355 -21.74 5.80 29.35
CA ILE A 355 -20.71 5.16 30.19
C ILE A 355 -19.46 6.04 30.41
N TYR A 356 -19.34 7.17 29.70
CA TYR A 356 -18.20 8.11 29.78
C TYR A 356 -18.61 9.45 30.46
N PRO A 357 -18.86 9.50 31.78
CA PRO A 357 -19.46 10.66 32.45
C PRO A 357 -18.58 11.92 32.45
N ASP A 358 -17.25 11.76 32.38
CA ASP A 358 -16.27 12.86 32.32
C ASP A 358 -15.84 13.24 30.89
N LEU A 359 -16.60 12.82 29.86
CA LEU A 359 -16.30 13.13 28.46
C LEU A 359 -16.33 14.64 28.18
N VAL A 360 -15.20 15.17 27.69
CA VAL A 360 -14.99 16.57 27.29
C VAL A 360 -15.05 16.75 25.77
N SER A 361 -14.66 15.75 24.99
CA SER A 361 -14.62 15.85 23.52
C SER A 361 -14.89 14.53 22.80
N LEU A 362 -15.67 14.60 21.72
CA LEU A 362 -15.92 13.47 20.81
C LEU A 362 -15.48 13.85 19.40
N TYR A 363 -14.63 13.03 18.79
CA TYR A 363 -14.19 13.15 17.40
C TYR A 363 -14.47 11.85 16.65
N VAL A 364 -15.03 11.96 15.44
CA VAL A 364 -15.28 10.84 14.54
C VAL A 364 -14.65 11.16 13.18
N GLY A 365 -13.82 10.27 12.64
CA GLY A 365 -13.20 10.41 11.32
C GLY A 365 -14.19 10.26 10.15
N ASN A 366 -13.69 10.38 8.93
CA ASN A 366 -14.51 10.27 7.72
C ASN A 366 -14.97 8.82 7.47
N SER A 367 -16.12 8.63 6.83
CA SER A 367 -16.67 7.34 6.41
C SER A 367 -16.82 6.33 7.56
N CYS A 368 -17.30 6.78 8.71
CA CYS A 368 -17.45 5.96 9.93
C CYS A 368 -18.92 5.69 10.28
N LEU A 369 -19.16 4.79 11.25
CA LEU A 369 -20.47 4.52 11.86
C LEU A 369 -21.56 4.08 10.85
N ARG A 370 -21.20 3.45 9.71
CA ARG A 370 -22.07 3.22 8.54
C ARG A 370 -23.49 2.71 8.85
N TYR A 371 -23.64 1.81 9.82
CA TYR A 371 -24.91 1.15 10.18
C TYR A 371 -25.54 1.67 11.48
N LEU A 372 -25.03 2.77 12.05
CA LEU A 372 -25.60 3.39 13.23
C LEU A 372 -27.01 3.94 12.91
N THR A 373 -27.94 3.79 13.86
CA THR A 373 -29.33 4.26 13.74
C THR A 373 -29.71 5.33 14.76
N CYS A 374 -28.89 5.53 15.80
CA CYS A 374 -29.14 6.56 16.80
C CYS A 374 -27.85 6.98 17.51
N LEU A 375 -27.68 8.29 17.68
CA LEU A 375 -26.59 8.91 18.43
C LEU A 375 -27.20 9.97 19.36
N ARG A 376 -27.07 9.78 20.68
CA ARG A 376 -27.61 10.69 21.70
C ARG A 376 -26.52 11.12 22.68
N LEU A 377 -26.31 12.43 22.78
CA LEU A 377 -25.40 13.07 23.73
C LEU A 377 -26.22 13.89 24.71
N ARG A 378 -26.73 13.25 25.77
CA ARG A 378 -27.63 13.87 26.74
C ARG A 378 -27.01 13.98 28.13
N GLY A 379 -27.05 15.18 28.71
CA GLY A 379 -26.71 15.41 30.12
C GLY A 379 -25.21 15.42 30.46
N PHE A 380 -24.31 15.47 29.47
CA PHE A 380 -22.86 15.42 29.70
C PHE A 380 -22.35 16.73 30.33
N GLN A 381 -21.97 16.67 31.60
CA GLN A 381 -21.59 17.85 32.40
C GLN A 381 -20.23 18.46 32.03
N GLN A 382 -19.38 17.69 31.32
CA GLN A 382 -18.03 18.11 30.95
C GLN A 382 -17.83 18.34 29.45
N LEU A 383 -18.82 18.00 28.60
CA LEU A 383 -18.66 17.97 27.14
C LEU A 383 -18.57 19.38 26.56
N GLU A 384 -17.44 19.70 25.93
CA GLU A 384 -17.10 21.00 25.35
C GLU A 384 -17.10 20.98 23.80
N THR A 385 -16.75 19.83 23.17
CA THR A 385 -16.61 19.72 21.71
C THR A 385 -17.16 18.40 21.14
N VAL A 386 -17.88 18.48 20.02
CA VAL A 386 -18.25 17.32 19.19
C VAL A 386 -17.89 17.62 17.73
N GLY A 387 -17.12 16.75 17.08
CA GLY A 387 -16.75 16.84 15.66
C GLY A 387 -16.90 15.51 14.94
N ILE A 388 -17.59 15.50 13.81
CA ILE A 388 -17.88 14.31 13.02
C ILE A 388 -17.44 14.55 11.57
N GLY A 389 -16.63 13.66 11.01
CA GLY A 389 -16.13 13.73 9.64
C GLY A 389 -17.18 13.42 8.59
N SER A 390 -16.83 13.62 7.32
CA SER A 390 -17.73 13.43 6.17
C SER A 390 -18.10 11.95 5.93
N ASN A 391 -19.19 11.69 5.21
CA ASN A 391 -19.69 10.37 4.81
C ASN A 391 -20.06 9.42 5.98
N CYS A 392 -20.37 9.96 7.17
CA CYS A 392 -20.70 9.12 8.32
C CYS A 392 -22.15 8.59 8.27
N SER A 393 -22.34 7.33 8.71
CA SER A 393 -23.66 6.72 8.96
C SER A 393 -24.63 6.61 7.76
N LEU A 394 -24.10 6.53 6.54
CA LEU A 394 -24.85 6.54 5.28
C LEU A 394 -25.94 5.46 5.12
N SER A 395 -25.77 4.25 5.70
CA SER A 395 -26.69 3.13 5.49
C SER A 395 -27.83 3.05 6.51
N GLY A 396 -27.79 3.82 7.60
CA GLY A 396 -28.83 3.81 8.64
C GLY A 396 -30.03 4.69 8.26
N ARG A 397 -31.07 4.13 7.63
CA ARG A 397 -32.32 4.86 7.34
C ARG A 397 -33.16 5.08 8.61
N GLY A 398 -33.80 6.25 8.72
CA GLY A 398 -34.77 6.56 9.79
C GLY A 398 -34.15 6.93 11.14
N GLY A 399 -32.85 7.24 11.19
CA GLY A 399 -32.12 7.47 12.43
C GLY A 399 -32.39 8.81 13.14
N MET A 400 -31.91 8.92 14.38
CA MET A 400 -32.05 10.11 15.25
C MET A 400 -30.71 10.57 15.82
N PHE A 401 -30.42 11.87 15.62
CA PHE A 401 -29.32 12.61 16.25
C PHE A 401 -29.88 13.54 17.34
N GLU A 402 -29.43 13.37 18.59
CA GLU A 402 -29.85 14.21 19.72
C GLU A 402 -28.63 14.72 20.50
N VAL A 403 -28.58 16.03 20.79
CA VAL A 403 -27.63 16.64 21.71
C VAL A 403 -28.40 17.54 22.67
N SER A 404 -28.46 17.19 23.95
CA SER A 404 -29.35 17.84 24.91
C SER A 404 -28.73 17.95 26.31
N ASP A 405 -29.13 18.98 27.06
CA ASP A 405 -28.76 19.16 28.48
C ASP A 405 -27.24 19.15 28.77
N CYS A 406 -26.39 19.61 27.84
CA CYS A 406 -24.92 19.61 27.95
C CYS A 406 -24.38 21.03 28.26
N PRO A 407 -24.22 21.42 29.54
CA PRO A 407 -24.03 22.82 29.96
C PRO A 407 -22.66 23.44 29.64
N LYS A 408 -21.75 22.70 29.00
CA LYS A 408 -20.44 23.19 28.57
C LYS A 408 -20.22 23.20 27.06
N LEU A 409 -21.12 22.61 26.28
CA LEU A 409 -20.85 22.34 24.86
C LEU A 409 -20.71 23.65 24.08
N LYS A 410 -19.53 23.90 23.50
CA LYS A 410 -19.18 25.12 22.75
C LYS A 410 -19.13 24.93 21.25
N THR A 411 -18.73 23.76 20.76
CA THR A 411 -18.63 23.50 19.31
C THR A 411 -19.28 22.18 18.93
N LEU A 412 -20.12 22.19 17.90
CA LEU A 412 -20.68 21.00 17.25
C LEU A 412 -20.44 21.10 15.73
N LYS A 413 -19.71 20.13 15.16
CA LYS A 413 -19.39 20.08 13.73
C LYS A 413 -19.72 18.72 13.11
N VAL A 414 -20.31 18.73 11.92
CA VAL A 414 -20.60 17.54 11.12
C VAL A 414 -20.17 17.77 9.67
N GLY A 415 -19.34 16.89 9.11
CA GLY A 415 -18.85 16.97 7.73
C GLY A 415 -19.80 16.36 6.71
N ASN A 416 -19.61 16.75 5.44
CA ASN A 416 -20.53 16.53 4.31
C ASN A 416 -21.05 15.09 4.16
N TYR A 417 -22.25 14.94 3.59
CA TYR A 417 -22.98 13.69 3.34
C TYR A 417 -23.33 12.86 4.60
N SER A 418 -23.04 13.35 5.81
CA SER A 418 -23.22 12.56 7.03
C SER A 418 -24.67 12.53 7.49
N PHE A 419 -25.10 11.37 7.99
CA PHE A 419 -26.47 11.12 8.49
C PHE A 419 -27.57 11.44 7.46
N SER A 420 -27.24 11.42 6.17
CA SER A 420 -28.13 11.83 5.08
C SER A 420 -29.48 11.11 5.04
N ARG A 421 -29.56 9.86 5.52
CA ARG A 421 -30.80 9.06 5.63
C ARG A 421 -31.47 9.11 7.02
N TRP A 422 -31.05 10.01 7.91
CA TRP A 422 -31.63 10.15 9.26
C TRP A 422 -32.81 11.13 9.26
N THR A 423 -33.88 10.78 9.96
CA THR A 423 -35.16 11.51 9.90
C THR A 423 -35.31 12.57 11.00
N GLN A 424 -34.46 12.55 12.04
CA GLN A 424 -34.60 13.44 13.21
C GLN A 424 -33.27 14.03 13.66
N PHE A 425 -33.25 15.35 13.84
CA PHE A 425 -32.11 16.13 14.36
C PHE A 425 -32.57 17.08 15.47
N CYS A 426 -31.91 17.03 16.63
CA CYS A 426 -32.35 17.74 17.83
C CYS A 426 -31.16 18.27 18.64
N VAL A 427 -31.07 19.60 18.82
CA VAL A 427 -30.02 20.24 19.64
C VAL A 427 -30.66 21.22 20.62
N LYS A 428 -30.57 20.95 21.93
CA LYS A 428 -31.34 21.65 22.97
C LYS A 428 -30.54 22.00 24.23
N TYR A 429 -30.81 23.18 24.80
CA TYR A 429 -30.30 23.63 26.11
C TYR A 429 -28.77 23.58 26.25
N CYS A 430 -28.04 23.87 25.16
CA CYS A 430 -26.58 23.81 25.09
C CYS A 430 -25.99 25.20 24.74
N PRO A 431 -25.01 25.73 25.50
CA PRO A 431 -24.48 27.07 25.27
C PRO A 431 -23.40 27.07 24.16
N LEU A 432 -23.78 26.57 22.99
CA LEU A 432 -22.96 26.51 21.77
C LEU A 432 -22.53 27.91 21.34
N LYS A 433 -21.31 28.02 20.81
CA LYS A 433 -20.79 29.21 20.11
C LYS A 433 -20.58 28.98 18.62
N GLU A 434 -20.39 27.72 18.23
CA GLU A 434 -20.13 27.32 16.86
C GLU A 434 -20.92 26.04 16.55
N LEU A 435 -21.76 26.13 15.53
CA LEU A 435 -22.50 25.01 14.94
C LEU A 435 -22.23 25.04 13.44
N VAL A 436 -21.65 23.97 12.90
CA VAL A 436 -21.39 23.83 11.46
C VAL A 436 -21.86 22.45 10.99
N LEU A 437 -22.77 22.44 10.03
CA LEU A 437 -23.17 21.23 9.31
C LEU A 437 -22.70 21.37 7.85
N GLY A 438 -21.99 20.38 7.30
CA GLY A 438 -21.51 20.38 5.92
C GLY A 438 -22.62 20.08 4.90
N ASP A 439 -22.28 20.09 3.62
CA ASP A 439 -23.24 19.86 2.52
C ASP A 439 -23.85 18.44 2.58
N TYR A 440 -25.08 18.26 2.11
CA TYR A 440 -25.82 16.99 2.09
C TYR A 440 -25.96 16.30 3.47
N CYS A 441 -26.00 17.07 4.56
CA CYS A 441 -26.25 16.52 5.89
C CYS A 441 -27.77 16.37 6.14
N PHE A 442 -28.17 15.24 6.75
CA PHE A 442 -29.57 15.02 7.19
C PHE A 442 -30.64 15.19 6.09
N CYS A 443 -30.37 14.80 4.84
CA CYS A 443 -31.29 15.00 3.70
C CYS A 443 -32.71 14.44 3.92
N GLU A 444 -32.87 13.20 4.39
CA GLU A 444 -34.19 12.58 4.70
C GLU A 444 -34.84 13.13 6.01
N CYS A 445 -34.34 14.22 6.59
CA CYS A 445 -34.81 14.74 7.88
C CYS A 445 -36.20 15.39 7.81
N THR A 446 -37.13 14.90 8.62
CA THR A 446 -38.51 15.40 8.73
C THR A 446 -38.75 16.23 10.00
N VAL A 447 -37.88 16.13 11.00
CA VAL A 447 -37.96 16.93 12.24
C VAL A 447 -36.58 17.45 12.63
N ALA A 448 -36.36 18.75 12.44
CA ALA A 448 -35.17 19.47 12.89
C ALA A 448 -35.55 20.47 14.01
N VAL A 449 -34.87 20.41 15.16
CA VAL A 449 -35.15 21.30 16.30
C VAL A 449 -33.89 21.89 16.91
N PHE A 450 -33.86 23.22 17.01
CA PHE A 450 -32.84 24.03 17.67
C PHE A 450 -33.50 24.79 18.83
N GLN A 451 -33.09 24.53 20.09
CA GLN A 451 -33.77 25.10 21.26
C GLN A 451 -32.80 25.63 22.33
N ASP A 452 -33.02 26.87 22.78
CA ASP A 452 -32.34 27.49 23.93
C ASP A 452 -30.79 27.48 23.83
N LEU A 453 -30.27 27.70 22.61
CA LEU A 453 -28.85 27.69 22.27
C LEU A 453 -28.21 29.09 22.49
N ASN A 454 -28.16 29.50 23.75
CA ASN A 454 -28.09 30.92 24.15
C ASN A 454 -26.78 31.68 23.88
N GLU A 455 -25.70 31.02 23.45
CA GLU A 455 -24.43 31.67 23.07
C GLU A 455 -24.15 31.66 21.55
N LEU A 456 -25.06 31.10 20.74
CA LEU A 456 -24.82 30.85 19.32
C LEU A 456 -25.22 32.06 18.46
N GLU A 457 -24.24 32.84 18.00
CA GLU A 457 -24.49 34.06 17.21
C GLU A 457 -24.90 33.79 15.74
N THR A 458 -24.47 32.65 15.19
CA THR A 458 -24.75 32.25 13.81
C THR A 458 -25.04 30.75 13.73
N ILE A 459 -26.07 30.36 12.98
CA ILE A 459 -26.25 28.99 12.48
C ILE A 459 -25.64 28.93 11.08
N ASP A 460 -24.80 27.92 10.81
CA ASP A 460 -24.14 27.67 9.52
C ASP A 460 -24.42 26.22 9.06
N ILE A 461 -25.07 26.07 7.90
CA ILE A 461 -25.52 24.79 7.34
C ILE A 461 -25.23 24.78 5.84
N GLY A 462 -24.43 23.81 5.38
CA GLY A 462 -24.05 23.60 3.98
C GLY A 462 -25.21 23.17 3.09
N ASN A 463 -24.97 23.26 1.77
CA ASN A 463 -25.95 23.10 0.71
C ASN A 463 -26.64 21.72 0.75
N ASP A 464 -27.84 21.62 0.17
CA ASP A 464 -28.59 20.36 0.03
C ASP A 464 -28.82 19.58 1.35
N SER A 465 -28.79 20.28 2.48
CA SER A 465 -29.06 19.69 3.80
C SER A 465 -30.54 19.80 4.18
N PHE A 466 -31.05 18.87 4.98
CA PHE A 466 -32.45 18.87 5.45
C PHE A 466 -33.52 19.01 4.35
N LEU A 467 -33.28 18.37 3.19
CA LEU A 467 -34.16 18.41 2.01
C LEU A 467 -35.58 17.89 2.29
N GLY A 468 -35.74 16.98 3.25
CA GLY A 468 -37.01 16.29 3.55
C GLY A 468 -37.30 15.07 2.67
N HIS A 469 -36.40 14.73 1.75
CA HIS A 469 -36.51 13.61 0.82
C HIS A 469 -35.16 12.91 0.59
N ALA A 470 -35.19 11.71 -0.03
CA ALA A 470 -34.00 10.92 -0.31
C ALA A 470 -33.28 11.41 -1.58
N VAL A 471 -31.96 11.59 -1.50
CA VAL A 471 -31.09 11.93 -2.64
C VAL A 471 -30.23 10.74 -3.07
N PRO A 472 -29.86 10.63 -4.37
CA PRO A 472 -28.98 9.57 -4.84
C PRO A 472 -27.54 9.78 -4.34
N PHE A 473 -26.91 8.71 -3.84
CA PHE A 473 -25.54 8.74 -3.30
C PHE A 473 -24.52 8.18 -4.31
N PRO A 474 -23.26 8.68 -4.30
CA PRO A 474 -22.21 8.21 -5.22
C PRO A 474 -21.91 6.69 -5.19
N ASP A 475 -22.12 6.05 -4.02
CA ASP A 475 -21.80 4.63 -3.78
C ASP A 475 -23.05 3.74 -3.54
N ALA A 476 -24.22 4.12 -4.06
CA ALA A 476 -25.45 3.34 -3.89
C ALA A 476 -25.44 2.05 -4.74
N THR A 477 -25.74 0.90 -4.14
CA THR A 477 -26.01 -0.35 -4.87
C THR A 477 -27.42 -0.35 -5.45
N THR A 478 -27.66 -1.07 -6.55
CA THR A 478 -28.99 -1.16 -7.19
C THR A 478 -30.08 -1.68 -6.26
N ALA A 479 -29.75 -2.60 -5.35
CA ALA A 479 -30.67 -3.07 -4.31
C ALA A 479 -31.11 -1.99 -3.30
N GLU A 480 -30.34 -0.90 -3.13
CA GLU A 480 -30.76 0.27 -2.34
C GLU A 480 -31.54 1.31 -3.18
N GLN A 481 -31.64 1.14 -4.50
CA GLN A 481 -32.39 2.03 -5.39
C GLN A 481 -33.86 1.59 -5.57
N GLU A 482 -34.17 0.29 -5.45
CA GLU A 482 -35.54 -0.23 -5.58
C GLU A 482 -36.44 0.14 -4.36
N GLU A 483 -35.89 0.35 -3.16
CA GLU A 483 -36.63 0.84 -1.98
C GLU A 483 -36.89 2.37 -1.96
N THR A 484 -37.04 3.00 -3.13
CA THR A 484 -37.31 4.44 -3.25
C THR A 484 -38.77 4.80 -3.53
N GLU A 485 -39.60 3.86 -4.03
CA GLU A 485 -40.96 4.22 -4.50
C GLU A 485 -42.04 4.33 -3.41
N HIS A 486 -41.89 3.71 -2.23
CA HIS A 486 -42.98 3.55 -1.26
C HIS A 486 -42.61 3.97 0.17
N SER A 487 -42.45 5.28 0.38
CA SER A 487 -42.23 5.86 1.71
C SER A 487 -43.14 7.08 1.97
N THR A 488 -44.15 6.91 2.83
CA THR A 488 -45.03 8.01 3.26
C THR A 488 -44.33 8.89 4.30
N HIS A 489 -43.39 9.72 3.85
CA HIS A 489 -42.66 10.64 4.71
C HIS A 489 -43.59 11.70 5.33
N GLY A 490 -43.41 11.96 6.63
CA GLY A 490 -44.13 13.02 7.34
C GLY A 490 -43.69 14.41 6.89
N VAL A 491 -44.60 15.38 6.97
CA VAL A 491 -44.38 16.77 6.55
C VAL A 491 -43.13 17.36 7.23
N PRO A 492 -42.07 17.74 6.49
CA PRO A 492 -40.83 18.22 7.10
C PRO A 492 -41.04 19.53 7.88
N SER A 493 -40.46 19.58 9.06
CA SER A 493 -40.65 20.65 10.05
C SER A 493 -39.33 21.10 10.67
N LEU A 494 -39.20 22.41 10.84
CA LEU A 494 -38.06 23.08 11.46
C LEU A 494 -38.55 23.98 12.59
N GLU A 495 -38.10 23.73 13.81
CA GLU A 495 -38.30 24.62 14.97
C GLU A 495 -36.97 25.27 15.39
N ILE A 496 -36.97 26.60 15.51
CA ILE A 496 -35.86 27.39 16.06
C ILE A 496 -36.41 28.27 17.18
N ALA A 497 -35.98 28.01 18.41
CA ALA A 497 -36.65 28.45 19.61
C ALA A 497 -35.68 28.96 20.69
N GLY A 498 -36.00 30.11 21.30
CA GLY A 498 -35.35 30.55 22.55
C GLY A 498 -33.88 30.98 22.43
N MET A 499 -33.38 31.31 21.24
CA MET A 499 -31.95 31.59 21.03
C MET A 499 -31.62 33.08 21.31
N THR A 500 -31.16 33.40 22.52
CA THR A 500 -31.00 34.80 22.95
C THR A 500 -29.91 35.61 22.25
N ALA A 501 -28.89 34.96 21.67
CA ALA A 501 -27.72 35.63 21.06
C ALA A 501 -27.66 35.51 19.52
N LEU A 502 -28.60 34.78 18.89
CA LEU A 502 -28.57 34.50 17.46
C LEU A 502 -28.88 35.76 16.64
N LYS A 503 -27.91 36.18 15.81
CA LYS A 503 -28.01 37.33 14.91
C LYS A 503 -28.26 36.91 13.47
N THR A 504 -27.67 35.79 13.04
CA THR A 504 -27.66 35.36 11.64
C THR A 504 -28.07 33.90 11.48
N ILE A 505 -29.01 33.64 10.56
CA ILE A 505 -29.25 32.30 10.04
C ILE A 505 -28.70 32.25 8.61
N ALA A 506 -27.62 31.50 8.42
CA ALA A 506 -27.01 31.23 7.13
C ALA A 506 -27.23 29.75 6.77
N VAL A 507 -27.85 29.51 5.61
CA VAL A 507 -28.07 28.17 5.07
C VAL A 507 -27.66 28.15 3.60
N GLY A 508 -27.16 27.01 3.14
CA GLY A 508 -26.74 26.81 1.77
C GLY A 508 -27.90 26.80 0.77
N LEU A 509 -27.54 26.66 -0.51
CA LEU A 509 -28.49 26.46 -1.60
C LEU A 509 -29.34 25.20 -1.34
N ASP A 510 -30.61 25.32 -1.73
CA ASP A 510 -31.70 24.32 -1.61
C ASP A 510 -31.89 23.65 -0.23
N THR A 511 -31.21 24.17 0.79
CA THR A 511 -31.30 23.69 2.18
C THR A 511 -32.68 24.05 2.75
N PHE A 512 -33.34 23.07 3.37
CA PHE A 512 -34.75 23.13 3.82
C PHE A 512 -35.81 23.34 2.71
N CYS A 513 -35.53 23.03 1.44
CA CYS A 513 -36.43 23.35 0.31
C CYS A 513 -37.88 22.82 0.43
N ASP A 514 -38.09 21.57 0.89
CA ASP A 514 -39.44 21.00 1.10
C ASP A 514 -39.98 21.19 2.53
N VAL A 515 -39.33 21.98 3.41
CA VAL A 515 -39.87 22.29 4.74
C VAL A 515 -41.16 23.09 4.62
N GLN A 516 -42.26 22.50 5.07
CA GLN A 516 -43.60 23.10 4.93
C GLN A 516 -44.02 23.87 6.19
N ASN A 517 -43.39 23.57 7.33
CA ASN A 517 -43.66 24.17 8.63
C ASN A 517 -42.36 24.73 9.22
N LEU A 518 -42.19 26.05 9.18
CA LEU A 518 -41.13 26.76 9.90
C LEU A 518 -41.73 27.46 11.13
N ILE A 519 -41.22 27.11 12.32
CA ILE A 519 -41.62 27.68 13.60
C ILE A 519 -40.41 28.40 14.19
N VAL A 520 -40.41 29.74 14.17
CA VAL A 520 -39.35 30.58 14.75
C VAL A 520 -39.95 31.40 15.89
N HIS A 521 -39.44 31.25 17.10
CA HIS A 521 -39.95 31.98 18.27
C HIS A 521 -38.90 32.27 19.33
N ASN A 522 -39.10 33.37 20.07
CA ASN A 522 -38.24 33.80 21.18
C ASN A 522 -36.75 33.98 20.81
N ILE A 523 -36.47 34.66 19.68
CA ILE A 523 -35.11 34.99 19.20
C ILE A 523 -34.95 36.52 19.17
N PRO A 524 -34.62 37.18 20.30
CA PRO A 524 -34.68 38.64 20.43
C PRO A 524 -33.54 39.41 19.75
N ALA A 525 -32.46 38.74 19.34
CA ALA A 525 -31.26 39.34 18.75
C ALA A 525 -31.12 39.15 17.23
N LEU A 526 -32.17 38.64 16.56
CA LEU A 526 -32.09 38.20 15.17
C LEU A 526 -32.06 39.39 14.19
N GLU A 527 -30.90 39.62 13.59
CA GLU A 527 -30.63 40.73 12.66
C GLU A 527 -30.86 40.34 11.20
N THR A 528 -30.48 39.12 10.79
CA THR A 528 -30.53 38.66 9.40
C THR A 528 -30.98 37.21 9.27
N ILE A 529 -31.94 36.95 8.38
CA ILE A 529 -32.37 35.61 7.95
C ILE A 529 -32.15 35.50 6.44
N THR A 530 -31.43 34.48 5.98
CA THR A 530 -31.35 34.11 4.57
C THR A 530 -31.82 32.67 4.42
N ILE A 531 -32.90 32.45 3.65
CA ILE A 531 -33.49 31.12 3.40
C ILE A 531 -33.86 31.03 1.90
N PRO A 532 -33.54 29.92 1.20
CA PRO A 532 -33.98 29.66 -0.17
C PRO A 532 -35.51 29.66 -0.37
N CYS A 533 -35.96 29.92 -1.60
CA CYS A 533 -37.37 30.12 -1.93
C CYS A 533 -38.19 28.81 -1.96
N GLY A 534 -38.81 28.41 -0.84
CA GLY A 534 -39.72 27.24 -0.81
C GLY A 534 -40.85 27.27 0.23
N LEU A 535 -40.67 27.96 1.36
CA LEU A 535 -41.55 27.91 2.54
C LEU A 535 -43.01 28.29 2.24
N LYS A 536 -43.96 27.51 2.77
CA LYS A 536 -45.42 27.70 2.58
C LYS A 536 -46.16 28.19 3.83
N ASN A 537 -45.68 27.90 5.03
CA ASN A 537 -46.23 28.41 6.29
C ASN A 537 -45.12 28.93 7.22
N VAL A 538 -45.21 30.19 7.62
CA VAL A 538 -44.39 30.80 8.69
C VAL A 538 -45.37 31.31 9.75
N VAL A 539 -45.30 30.76 10.96
CA VAL A 539 -46.23 31.08 12.05
C VAL A 539 -45.54 31.97 13.09
N HIS A 540 -45.95 33.24 13.17
CA HIS A 540 -45.38 34.23 14.08
C HIS A 540 -46.38 34.57 15.20
N PRO A 541 -46.20 34.08 16.45
CA PRO A 541 -47.27 34.09 17.46
C PRO A 541 -47.38 35.39 18.28
N THR A 542 -47.61 36.56 17.65
CA THR A 542 -48.06 37.80 18.33
C THR A 542 -48.94 38.70 17.46
N VAL A 543 -50.27 38.50 17.59
CA VAL A 543 -51.42 39.47 17.61
C VAL A 543 -51.16 40.96 17.24
N PRO A 544 -52.14 41.66 16.61
CA PRO A 544 -52.94 41.34 15.40
C PRO A 544 -53.03 42.51 14.38
N GLU A 545 -53.55 42.28 13.17
CA GLU A 545 -54.65 43.09 12.58
C GLU A 545 -55.26 42.40 11.35
N GLU A 546 -56.56 42.60 11.10
CA GLU A 546 -57.26 42.00 9.95
C GLU A 546 -57.22 42.89 8.69
N GLY A 547 -57.33 42.27 7.52
CA GLY A 547 -57.74 42.99 6.29
C GLY A 547 -56.69 43.19 5.19
N LYS A 548 -56.15 42.08 4.64
CA LYS A 548 -55.63 42.02 3.24
C LYS A 548 -55.41 40.63 2.65
N PHE A 549 -55.40 39.57 3.45
CA PHE A 549 -55.09 38.21 2.99
C PHE A 549 -56.12 37.56 2.05
N ARG A 550 -57.28 38.18 1.81
CA ARG A 550 -58.37 37.59 0.99
C ARG A 550 -58.37 37.97 -0.51
N GLU A 551 -57.69 39.04 -0.92
CA GLU A 551 -57.66 39.43 -2.34
C GLU A 551 -56.55 38.72 -3.15
N TRP A 552 -55.44 38.35 -2.49
CA TRP A 552 -54.30 37.70 -3.16
C TRP A 552 -54.56 36.23 -3.56
N LEU A 553 -55.49 35.56 -2.87
CA LEU A 553 -55.74 34.11 -2.98
C LEU A 553 -56.63 33.68 -4.16
N GLU A 554 -57.33 34.62 -4.80
CA GLU A 554 -58.21 34.36 -5.96
C GLU A 554 -57.47 34.57 -7.29
N GLU A 555 -56.71 35.66 -7.44
CA GLU A 555 -55.99 36.00 -8.68
C GLU A 555 -54.98 34.91 -9.10
N GLY A 556 -54.32 34.26 -8.13
CA GLY A 556 -53.31 33.22 -8.38
C GLY A 556 -53.86 31.88 -8.90
N LYS A 557 -55.16 31.60 -8.76
CA LYS A 557 -55.76 30.34 -9.24
C LYS A 557 -56.09 30.38 -10.73
N ARG A 558 -56.43 31.55 -11.29
CA ARG A 558 -57.00 31.68 -12.64
C ARG A 558 -55.98 31.69 -13.79
N LYS A 559 -54.69 31.47 -13.51
CA LYS A 559 -53.58 31.49 -14.50
C LYS A 559 -52.74 30.20 -14.56
N ARG A 560 -53.09 29.16 -13.79
CA ARG A 560 -52.23 27.95 -13.64
C ARG A 560 -52.58 26.76 -14.56
N GLU A 561 -53.55 26.89 -15.47
CA GLU A 561 -54.05 25.74 -16.25
C GLU A 561 -53.80 25.76 -17.77
N GLU A 562 -53.48 26.89 -18.41
CA GLU A 562 -53.38 26.95 -19.90
C GLU A 562 -51.95 26.94 -20.47
N GLU A 563 -50.96 27.61 -19.87
CA GLU A 563 -49.61 27.74 -20.48
C GLU A 563 -48.68 26.53 -20.24
N LYS A 564 -49.18 25.45 -19.62
CA LYS A 564 -48.42 24.25 -19.24
C LYS A 564 -48.02 23.34 -20.43
N LYS A 565 -47.85 23.91 -21.64
CA LYS A 565 -47.83 23.12 -22.90
C LYS A 565 -47.06 23.69 -24.11
N LYS A 566 -46.29 24.80 -24.02
CA LYS A 566 -45.66 25.35 -25.26
C LYS A 566 -44.27 26.03 -25.22
N LYS A 567 -43.62 26.21 -24.07
CA LYS A 567 -42.18 26.56 -24.01
C LYS A 567 -41.46 25.70 -22.96
N LYS A 568 -40.50 24.90 -23.42
CA LYS A 568 -39.54 24.13 -22.58
C LYS A 568 -38.29 23.73 -23.40
N VAL A 569 -37.78 24.67 -24.22
CA VAL A 569 -36.61 24.47 -25.09
C VAL A 569 -35.76 25.75 -25.17
N GLU A 570 -36.38 26.94 -25.13
CA GLU A 570 -35.65 28.23 -25.23
C GLU A 570 -35.24 28.82 -23.88
N GLU A 571 -35.96 28.54 -22.78
CA GLU A 571 -35.66 29.11 -21.46
C GLU A 571 -34.57 28.34 -20.70
N GLU A 572 -34.42 27.03 -20.94
CA GLU A 572 -33.42 26.22 -20.22
C GLU A 572 -31.96 26.63 -20.55
N GLN A 573 -31.71 27.19 -21.73
CA GLN A 573 -30.40 27.78 -22.05
C GLN A 573 -30.18 29.09 -21.29
N ALA A 574 -31.10 30.05 -21.40
CA ALA A 574 -30.98 31.35 -20.75
C ALA A 574 -30.93 31.26 -19.20
N ILE A 575 -31.55 30.22 -18.62
CA ILE A 575 -31.47 29.94 -17.19
C ILE A 575 -30.12 29.31 -16.83
N ARG A 576 -29.57 28.38 -17.63
CA ARG A 576 -28.21 27.85 -17.42
C ARG A 576 -27.16 28.96 -17.45
N ASP A 577 -27.16 29.77 -18.51
CA ASP A 577 -26.22 30.88 -18.70
C ASP A 577 -26.26 31.88 -17.52
N CYS A 578 -27.43 32.04 -16.88
CA CYS A 578 -27.63 32.88 -15.70
C CYS A 578 -27.17 32.20 -14.40
N VAL A 579 -27.48 30.91 -14.21
CA VAL A 579 -27.12 30.14 -13.01
C VAL A 579 -25.60 29.89 -12.96
N GLU A 580 -24.96 29.55 -14.07
CA GLU A 580 -23.49 29.43 -14.16
C GLU A 580 -22.81 30.77 -13.81
N SER A 581 -23.36 31.89 -14.29
CA SER A 581 -22.89 33.25 -13.97
C SER A 581 -23.05 33.61 -12.48
N MET A 582 -24.06 33.08 -11.79
CA MET A 582 -24.23 33.26 -10.34
C MET A 582 -23.34 32.30 -9.53
N LEU A 583 -23.21 31.04 -9.94
CA LEU A 583 -22.34 30.05 -9.28
C LEU A 583 -20.86 30.50 -9.34
N ALA A 584 -20.38 30.93 -10.51
CA ALA A 584 -19.01 31.45 -10.67
C ALA A 584 -18.71 32.65 -9.76
N ARG A 585 -19.72 33.48 -9.44
CA ARG A 585 -19.60 34.59 -8.49
C ARG A 585 -19.51 34.13 -7.03
N VAL A 586 -20.31 33.14 -6.65
CA VAL A 586 -20.27 32.56 -5.29
C VAL A 586 -18.95 31.81 -5.08
N GLU A 587 -18.53 31.01 -6.06
CA GLU A 587 -17.27 30.27 -6.02
C GLU A 587 -16.05 31.20 -5.90
N GLN A 588 -16.01 32.31 -6.64
CA GLN A 588 -14.97 33.33 -6.48
C GLN A 588 -14.93 33.93 -5.07
N GLU A 589 -16.06 34.21 -4.42
CA GLU A 589 -16.07 34.75 -3.06
C GLU A 589 -15.63 33.70 -2.01
N VAL A 590 -15.92 32.41 -2.24
CA VAL A 590 -15.40 31.31 -1.39
C VAL A 590 -13.89 31.15 -1.57
N LYS A 591 -13.36 31.14 -2.80
CA LYS A 591 -11.91 31.06 -3.09
C LYS A 591 -11.16 32.25 -2.46
N LYS A 592 -11.65 33.48 -2.63
CA LYS A 592 -11.10 34.71 -2.01
C LYS A 592 -11.04 34.65 -0.48
N ARG A 593 -12.03 34.03 0.18
CA ARG A 593 -12.06 33.85 1.64
C ARG A 593 -11.06 32.79 2.12
N ASN A 594 -10.94 31.69 1.41
CA ASN A 594 -10.09 30.56 1.81
C ASN A 594 -8.61 30.68 1.38
N GLY A 595 -8.23 31.78 0.72
CA GLY A 595 -6.86 32.00 0.24
C GLY A 595 -6.48 31.10 -0.94
N ILE A 596 -7.47 30.52 -1.62
CA ILE A 596 -7.28 29.65 -2.80
C ILE A 596 -7.12 30.52 -4.04
N VAL A 597 -6.20 30.13 -4.92
CA VAL A 597 -5.84 30.89 -6.12
C VAL A 597 -5.74 29.96 -7.33
N GLU A 598 -6.52 30.23 -8.36
CA GLU A 598 -6.52 29.49 -9.63
C GLU A 598 -6.19 30.36 -10.85
N ASN A 599 -6.10 31.69 -10.66
CA ASN A 599 -5.74 32.64 -11.72
C ASN A 599 -5.15 33.95 -11.16
N ALA A 600 -4.54 34.74 -12.05
CA ALA A 600 -3.88 36.00 -11.73
C ALA A 600 -4.84 37.07 -11.23
N THR A 601 -6.09 37.05 -11.71
CA THR A 601 -7.14 37.98 -11.28
C THR A 601 -7.53 37.72 -9.82
N GLU A 602 -7.64 36.46 -9.40
CA GLU A 602 -7.82 36.09 -8.00
C GLU A 602 -6.63 36.55 -7.14
N PHE A 603 -5.39 36.29 -7.56
CA PHE A 603 -4.19 36.71 -6.80
C PHE A 603 -4.17 38.21 -6.50
N GLN A 604 -4.52 39.04 -7.49
CA GLN A 604 -4.60 40.48 -7.33
C GLN A 604 -5.69 40.87 -6.32
N ASN A 605 -6.88 40.25 -6.41
CA ASN A 605 -8.04 40.54 -5.58
C ASN A 605 -8.05 39.86 -4.19
N LEU A 606 -7.06 39.01 -3.86
CA LEU A 606 -6.93 38.41 -2.54
C LEU A 606 -6.84 39.45 -1.41
N PRO A 607 -7.63 39.30 -0.32
CA PRO A 607 -7.54 40.14 0.87
C PRO A 607 -6.16 40.09 1.56
N SER A 608 -5.66 41.24 2.02
CA SER A 608 -4.34 41.36 2.68
C SER A 608 -4.25 40.69 4.06
N ASN A 609 -5.39 40.28 4.65
CA ASN A 609 -5.46 39.64 5.95
C ASN A 609 -5.36 38.11 5.92
N GLN A 610 -5.04 37.50 4.77
CA GLN A 610 -4.91 36.05 4.64
C GLN A 610 -3.80 35.45 5.51
N THR A 611 -4.07 34.28 6.10
CA THR A 611 -3.12 33.50 6.93
C THR A 611 -2.58 32.26 6.23
N LEU A 612 -3.32 31.73 5.25
CA LEU A 612 -2.88 30.72 4.30
C LEU A 612 -3.13 31.25 2.88
N ILE A 613 -2.20 30.99 1.97
CA ILE A 613 -2.43 31.11 0.53
C ILE A 613 -2.03 29.79 -0.12
N THR A 614 -2.96 29.22 -0.89
CA THR A 614 -2.79 27.98 -1.63
C THR A 614 -3.05 28.25 -3.10
N VAL A 615 -2.00 28.33 -3.91
CA VAL A 615 -2.13 28.44 -5.37
C VAL A 615 -2.26 27.04 -5.93
N LEU A 616 -3.38 26.71 -6.57
CA LEU A 616 -3.61 25.36 -7.09
C LEU A 616 -2.98 25.17 -8.48
N ARG A 617 -3.24 26.14 -9.38
CA ARG A 617 -2.61 26.37 -10.68
C ARG A 617 -2.70 27.88 -10.96
N CYS A 618 -1.72 28.50 -11.61
CA CYS A 618 -1.84 29.92 -12.03
C CYS A 618 -0.79 30.25 -13.10
N SER A 619 -1.06 29.85 -14.34
CA SER A 619 -0.16 30.08 -15.49
C SER A 619 -0.45 31.38 -16.26
N ASP A 620 -1.50 32.11 -15.88
CA ASP A 620 -1.96 33.36 -16.51
C ASP A 620 -1.35 34.64 -15.88
N TYR A 621 -0.43 34.51 -14.94
CA TYR A 621 0.17 35.65 -14.23
C TYR A 621 1.27 36.33 -15.07
N LEU A 622 0.84 37.26 -15.93
CA LEU A 622 1.69 37.98 -16.89
C LEU A 622 2.61 39.08 -16.28
N TYR A 623 2.63 39.25 -14.96
CA TYR A 623 3.49 40.27 -14.32
C TYR A 623 4.84 39.67 -13.94
N PRO A 624 5.97 40.35 -14.25
CA PRO A 624 7.30 39.79 -14.02
C PRO A 624 7.70 39.73 -12.54
N GLU A 625 6.96 40.38 -11.64
CA GLU A 625 7.26 40.45 -10.20
C GLU A 625 6.04 40.02 -9.38
N LEU A 626 6.22 38.98 -8.57
CA LEU A 626 5.23 38.39 -7.67
C LEU A 626 5.68 38.61 -6.23
N ASP A 627 5.13 39.65 -5.59
CA ASP A 627 5.45 40.04 -4.22
C ASP A 627 4.32 39.72 -3.24
N PHE A 628 4.68 39.10 -2.11
CA PHE A 628 3.75 38.73 -1.06
C PHE A 628 3.75 39.69 0.13
N ALA A 629 4.55 40.77 0.13
CA ALA A 629 4.66 41.69 1.26
C ALA A 629 3.32 42.34 1.69
N LYS A 630 2.30 42.38 0.80
CA LYS A 630 0.92 42.81 1.15
C LYS A 630 0.23 41.91 2.18
N PHE A 631 0.65 40.65 2.33
CA PHE A 631 0.03 39.65 3.19
C PHE A 631 0.74 39.54 4.55
N GLN A 632 0.72 40.61 5.34
CA GLN A 632 1.40 40.68 6.64
C GLN A 632 0.90 39.67 7.70
N LYS A 633 -0.21 38.97 7.45
CA LYS A 633 -0.74 37.89 8.29
C LYS A 633 -0.38 36.47 7.82
N LEU A 634 0.30 36.31 6.68
CA LEU A 634 0.53 35.01 6.08
C LEU A 634 1.43 34.15 6.96
N GLU A 635 0.92 33.00 7.40
CA GLU A 635 1.67 31.97 8.14
C GLU A 635 2.21 30.88 7.20
N LYS A 636 1.49 30.58 6.11
CA LYS A 636 1.84 29.51 5.16
C LYS A 636 1.59 29.94 3.72
N LEU A 637 2.54 29.61 2.85
CA LEU A 637 2.43 29.73 1.41
C LEU A 637 2.70 28.37 0.77
N ASP A 638 1.67 27.78 0.18
CA ASP A 638 1.77 26.56 -0.63
C ASP A 638 1.47 26.94 -2.11
N ILE A 639 2.45 26.81 -3.00
CA ILE A 639 2.30 26.99 -4.45
C ILE A 639 2.29 25.60 -5.11
N GLY A 640 1.26 25.33 -5.91
CA GLY A 640 1.01 24.04 -6.55
C GLY A 640 1.77 23.82 -7.87
N LEU A 641 1.34 22.76 -8.56
CA LEU A 641 1.91 22.29 -9.83
C LEU A 641 1.76 23.35 -10.94
N ASP A 642 2.80 23.53 -11.77
CA ASP A 642 2.75 24.31 -13.03
C ASP A 642 2.19 25.75 -12.85
N CYS A 643 2.64 26.42 -11.78
CA CYS A 643 2.25 27.80 -11.46
C CYS A 643 3.30 28.82 -11.93
N PHE A 644 2.86 30.04 -12.25
CA PHE A 644 3.69 31.24 -12.41
C PHE A 644 4.80 31.16 -13.47
N SER A 645 4.54 30.50 -14.60
CA SER A 645 5.46 30.35 -15.73
C SER A 645 6.13 31.65 -16.20
N SER A 646 5.39 32.77 -16.27
CA SER A 646 5.88 34.07 -16.76
C SER A 646 6.48 34.99 -15.69
N VAL A 647 6.54 34.57 -14.41
CA VAL A 647 7.11 35.39 -13.34
C VAL A 647 8.64 35.35 -13.39
N LYS A 648 9.27 36.53 -13.31
CA LYS A 648 10.73 36.72 -13.33
C LYS A 648 11.30 37.12 -11.95
N ARG A 649 10.45 37.33 -10.95
CA ARG A 649 10.86 37.63 -9.58
C ARG A 649 9.82 37.14 -8.58
N LEU A 650 10.24 36.32 -7.62
CA LEU A 650 9.45 35.97 -6.43
C LEU A 650 10.03 36.70 -5.21
N SER A 651 9.26 37.62 -4.60
CA SER A 651 9.63 38.34 -3.38
C SER A 651 8.83 37.84 -2.18
N LEU A 652 9.53 37.25 -1.21
CA LEU A 652 9.04 36.88 0.11
C LEU A 652 9.84 37.63 1.17
N THR A 653 9.58 38.95 1.30
CA THR A 653 10.36 39.82 2.19
C THR A 653 9.52 40.49 3.27
N ASN A 654 10.11 40.71 4.45
CA ASN A 654 9.47 41.35 5.60
C ASN A 654 8.12 40.71 6.00
N MET A 655 8.06 39.37 6.04
CA MET A 655 6.86 38.62 6.41
C MET A 655 7.00 38.05 7.83
N PRO A 656 6.41 38.69 8.86
CA PRO A 656 6.74 38.39 10.26
C PRO A 656 6.21 37.04 10.76
N LEU A 657 5.09 36.55 10.21
CA LEU A 657 4.41 35.33 10.67
C LEU A 657 4.65 34.11 9.78
N LEU A 658 5.24 34.29 8.59
CA LEU A 658 5.44 33.23 7.60
C LEU A 658 6.35 32.14 8.18
N CYS A 659 5.80 30.95 8.43
CA CYS A 659 6.47 29.84 9.10
C CYS A 659 6.84 28.69 8.15
N SER A 660 6.16 28.57 7.00
CA SER A 660 6.44 27.54 5.97
C SER A 660 6.22 28.08 4.56
N VAL A 661 7.13 27.74 3.65
CA VAL A 661 6.98 27.92 2.21
C VAL A 661 7.13 26.56 1.52
N ARG A 662 6.11 26.15 0.78
CA ARG A 662 6.16 25.00 -0.13
C ARG A 662 5.89 25.48 -1.56
N ILE A 663 6.69 24.99 -2.49
CA ILE A 663 6.50 25.14 -3.91
C ILE A 663 6.58 23.72 -4.48
N ASP A 664 5.51 23.26 -5.12
CA ASP A 664 5.42 21.95 -5.74
C ASP A 664 6.21 21.91 -7.05
N LYS A 665 6.06 20.85 -7.86
CA LYS A 665 6.82 20.63 -9.10
C LYS A 665 6.41 21.58 -10.24
N PHE A 666 7.35 21.83 -11.16
CA PHE A 666 7.17 22.61 -12.39
C PHE A 666 6.66 24.07 -12.22
N ALA A 667 6.76 24.68 -11.05
CA ALA A 667 6.42 26.09 -10.86
C ALA A 667 7.55 27.02 -11.33
N PHE A 668 7.25 28.16 -11.96
CA PHE A 668 8.22 29.16 -12.43
C PHE A 668 9.24 28.63 -13.48
N CYS A 669 8.82 27.76 -14.41
CA CYS A 669 9.74 27.10 -15.33
C CYS A 669 10.23 27.92 -16.54
N GLN A 670 9.42 28.85 -17.08
CA GLN A 670 9.57 29.26 -18.50
C GLN A 670 10.46 30.48 -18.74
N GLU A 671 10.75 31.29 -17.71
CA GLU A 671 11.43 32.58 -17.87
C GLU A 671 12.63 32.71 -16.92
N GLU A 672 13.67 33.42 -17.37
CA GLU A 672 14.79 33.81 -16.49
C GLU A 672 14.32 34.79 -15.42
N GLY A 673 14.73 34.55 -14.16
CA GLY A 673 14.28 35.32 -13.01
C GLY A 673 15.07 35.13 -11.70
N GLU A 674 14.59 35.69 -10.60
CA GLU A 674 15.20 35.60 -9.26
C GLU A 674 14.19 35.32 -8.13
N MET A 675 14.59 34.50 -7.15
CA MET A 675 13.82 34.26 -5.92
C MET A 675 14.51 34.93 -4.73
N ILE A 676 13.81 35.78 -3.99
CA ILE A 676 14.34 36.50 -2.83
C ILE A 676 13.49 36.19 -1.59
N VAL A 677 14.10 35.64 -0.55
CA VAL A 677 13.47 35.41 0.76
C VAL A 677 14.31 36.10 1.84
N ALA A 678 13.78 37.18 2.44
CA ALA A 678 14.56 38.03 3.33
C ALA A 678 13.77 38.56 4.54
N SER A 679 14.42 38.57 5.70
CA SER A 679 13.90 39.20 6.92
C SER A 679 12.52 38.65 7.35
N CYS A 680 12.30 37.34 7.18
CA CYS A 680 11.11 36.59 7.61
C CYS A 680 11.42 35.79 8.90
N PRO A 681 11.26 36.39 10.09
CA PRO A 681 11.83 35.87 11.35
C PRO A 681 11.20 34.57 11.87
N SER A 682 10.02 34.18 11.37
CA SER A 682 9.31 32.96 11.80
C SER A 682 9.50 31.76 10.87
N LEU A 683 10.16 31.94 9.71
CA LEU A 683 10.21 30.92 8.65
C LEU A 683 11.09 29.74 9.07
N LEU A 684 10.51 28.55 9.21
CA LEU A 684 11.17 27.34 9.69
C LEU A 684 11.73 26.46 8.56
N SER A 685 11.04 26.40 7.42
CA SER A 685 11.41 25.53 6.30
C SER A 685 11.00 26.10 4.95
N ILE A 686 11.88 25.94 3.96
CA ILE A 686 11.60 26.17 2.54
C ILE A 686 11.71 24.83 1.82
N ARG A 687 10.67 24.45 1.06
CA ARG A 687 10.67 23.28 0.17
C ARG A 687 10.29 23.69 -1.25
N ILE A 688 11.11 23.29 -2.22
CA ILE A 688 10.90 23.47 -3.66
C ILE A 688 10.89 22.09 -4.31
N GLY A 689 9.88 21.80 -5.14
CA GLY A 689 9.72 20.56 -5.90
C GLY A 689 10.45 20.58 -7.25
N ASP A 690 10.56 19.40 -7.87
CA ASP A 690 11.33 19.17 -9.10
C ASP A 690 10.91 20.08 -10.27
N HIS A 691 11.88 20.45 -11.11
CA HIS A 691 11.84 21.39 -12.23
C HIS A 691 11.41 22.83 -11.87
N SER A 692 11.01 23.10 -10.64
CA SER A 692 10.58 24.45 -10.27
C SER A 692 11.75 25.43 -10.29
N PHE A 693 11.54 26.60 -10.87
CA PHE A 693 12.55 27.62 -11.13
C PHE A 693 13.70 27.16 -12.05
N GLU A 694 13.51 26.19 -12.95
CA GLU A 694 14.60 25.62 -13.77
C GLU A 694 15.45 26.68 -14.50
N HIS A 695 14.87 27.80 -14.96
CA HIS A 695 15.58 28.88 -15.65
C HIS A 695 15.95 30.09 -14.79
N PHE A 696 15.69 30.09 -13.48
CA PHE A 696 15.98 31.27 -12.64
C PHE A 696 17.49 31.47 -12.42
N ALA A 697 17.95 32.69 -12.69
CA ALA A 697 19.33 33.15 -12.57
C ALA A 697 19.76 33.40 -11.11
N SER A 698 18.85 33.51 -10.13
CA SER A 698 19.27 33.43 -8.72
C SER A 698 18.22 32.98 -7.69
N PHE A 699 18.72 32.45 -6.57
CA PHE A 699 17.99 32.26 -5.31
C PHE A 699 18.79 32.88 -4.15
N LEU A 700 18.18 33.86 -3.48
CA LEU A 700 18.78 34.68 -2.42
C LEU A 700 18.00 34.54 -1.11
N VAL A 701 18.68 34.07 -0.07
CA VAL A 701 18.14 33.85 1.29
C VAL A 701 18.92 34.72 2.29
N ARG A 702 18.24 35.61 3.02
CA ARG A 702 18.89 36.57 3.93
C ARG A 702 18.18 36.76 5.27
N GLU A 703 18.95 36.83 6.36
CA GLU A 703 18.50 37.25 7.71
C GLU A 703 17.45 36.31 8.35
N LEU A 704 17.34 35.05 7.90
CA LEU A 704 16.29 34.12 8.30
C LEU A 704 16.68 33.33 9.57
N ARG A 705 16.68 34.02 10.71
CA ARG A 705 17.22 33.50 11.98
C ARG A 705 16.54 32.24 12.53
N ALA A 706 15.30 31.92 12.15
CA ALA A 706 14.56 30.73 12.60
C ALA A 706 14.57 29.56 11.60
N LEU A 707 15.10 29.76 10.39
CA LEU A 707 15.11 28.75 9.33
C LEU A 707 15.95 27.55 9.77
N LYS A 708 15.44 26.33 9.58
CA LYS A 708 16.10 25.07 9.97
C LYS A 708 16.52 24.22 8.78
N THR A 709 15.69 24.22 7.72
CA THR A 709 15.88 23.38 6.54
C THR A 709 15.58 24.13 5.24
N ILE A 710 16.44 23.90 4.24
CA ILE A 710 16.18 24.20 2.83
C ILE A 710 16.21 22.89 2.06
N HIS A 711 15.13 22.57 1.36
CA HIS A 711 15.04 21.42 0.47
C HIS A 711 14.70 21.85 -0.95
N ILE A 712 15.52 21.46 -1.91
CA ILE A 712 15.38 21.82 -3.32
C ILE A 712 15.38 20.52 -4.12
N GLY A 713 14.29 20.26 -4.84
CA GLY A 713 14.10 19.12 -5.72
C GLY A 713 15.06 19.13 -6.91
N LYS A 714 14.75 18.34 -7.94
CA LYS A 714 15.61 18.10 -9.11
C LYS A 714 15.48 19.22 -10.16
N HIS A 715 16.52 19.47 -10.95
CA HIS A 715 16.53 20.44 -12.07
C HIS A 715 16.16 21.92 -11.73
N CYS A 716 16.12 22.32 -10.46
CA CYS A 716 15.78 23.69 -10.03
C CYS A 716 16.97 24.65 -10.21
N PHE A 717 16.71 25.91 -10.60
CA PHE A 717 17.71 26.98 -10.72
C PHE A 717 18.95 26.55 -11.53
N ARG A 718 18.76 25.94 -12.71
CA ARG A 718 19.76 25.09 -13.36
C ARG A 718 21.05 25.82 -13.73
N ASN A 719 20.99 27.12 -14.01
CA ASN A 719 22.17 27.99 -14.18
C ASN A 719 22.25 29.11 -13.10
N GLY A 720 21.45 29.01 -12.03
CA GLY A 720 21.24 30.10 -11.09
C GLY A 720 22.35 30.29 -10.05
N SER A 721 22.54 31.52 -9.61
CA SER A 721 23.34 31.82 -8.40
C SER A 721 22.58 31.44 -7.13
N PHE A 722 23.21 30.73 -6.19
CA PHE A 722 22.64 30.46 -4.87
C PHE A 722 23.35 31.31 -3.80
N THR A 723 22.63 32.08 -2.99
CA THR A 723 23.23 32.82 -1.87
C THR A 723 22.39 32.67 -0.60
N VAL A 724 23.04 32.23 0.49
CA VAL A 724 22.47 32.17 1.84
C VAL A 724 23.34 33.01 2.78
N ASP A 725 22.72 33.92 3.53
CA ASP A 725 23.40 34.90 4.39
C ASP A 725 22.63 35.07 5.70
N SER A 726 23.33 35.03 6.84
CA SER A 726 22.77 35.37 8.17
C SER A 726 21.56 34.51 8.56
N ALA A 727 21.68 33.19 8.39
CA ALA A 727 20.64 32.19 8.70
C ALA A 727 21.07 31.29 9.87
N ASP A 728 21.16 31.86 11.08
CA ASP A 728 21.80 31.24 12.25
C ASP A 728 21.27 29.85 12.64
N SER A 729 19.96 29.59 12.56
CA SER A 729 19.36 28.30 12.95
C SER A 729 19.43 27.22 11.86
N LEU A 730 19.94 27.53 10.67
CA LEU A 730 19.89 26.64 9.51
C LEU A 730 20.78 25.43 9.74
N THR A 731 20.19 24.25 9.91
CA THR A 731 20.92 23.00 10.22
C THR A 731 21.28 22.19 8.99
N GLU A 732 20.44 22.22 7.96
CA GLU A 732 20.54 21.35 6.78
C GLU A 732 20.13 22.07 5.49
N ILE A 733 20.92 21.86 4.43
CA ILE A 733 20.57 22.19 3.05
C ILE A 733 20.65 20.89 2.22
N ALA A 734 19.55 20.52 1.56
CA ALA A 734 19.46 19.39 0.66
C ALA A 734 19.11 19.86 -0.76
N ILE A 735 19.89 19.43 -1.75
CA ILE A 735 19.74 19.78 -3.17
C ILE A 735 19.78 18.48 -3.99
N GLU A 736 18.70 18.17 -4.70
CA GLU A 736 18.62 17.00 -5.56
C GLU A 736 19.27 17.21 -6.94
N GLU A 737 19.24 16.20 -7.80
CA GLU A 737 20.09 16.13 -9.00
C GLU A 737 19.81 17.20 -10.05
N GLN A 738 20.87 17.65 -10.71
CA GLN A 738 20.90 18.69 -11.75
C GLN A 738 20.36 20.07 -11.34
N SER A 739 20.06 20.30 -10.06
CA SER A 739 19.73 21.62 -9.51
C SER A 739 20.99 22.46 -9.27
N PHE A 740 20.98 23.73 -9.66
CA PHE A 740 22.20 24.55 -9.76
C PHE A 740 23.31 23.83 -10.54
N GLU A 741 23.00 23.33 -11.75
CA GLU A 741 23.98 22.67 -12.61
C GLU A 741 25.15 23.60 -12.94
N ARG A 742 24.92 24.80 -13.49
CA ARG A 742 26.00 25.76 -13.86
C ARG A 742 25.85 27.12 -13.13
N PRO A 743 26.14 27.22 -11.83
CA PRO A 743 25.88 28.43 -11.06
C PRO A 743 27.01 29.46 -11.20
N ASP A 744 26.71 30.69 -11.64
CA ASP A 744 27.67 31.82 -11.65
C ASP A 744 28.39 31.99 -10.30
N LYS A 745 27.63 31.84 -9.20
CA LYS A 745 28.07 32.08 -7.83
C LYS A 745 27.27 31.23 -6.85
N VAL A 746 27.95 30.55 -5.94
CA VAL A 746 27.34 29.94 -4.75
C VAL A 746 27.99 30.56 -3.51
N LEU A 747 27.23 31.24 -2.66
CA LEU A 747 27.76 31.88 -1.44
C LEU A 747 26.91 31.50 -0.23
N ILE A 748 27.46 30.70 0.66
CA ILE A 748 26.82 30.36 1.94
C ILE A 748 27.68 30.95 3.05
N GLN A 749 27.15 31.97 3.73
CA GLN A 749 27.86 32.71 4.78
C GLN A 749 27.01 32.95 6.02
N ASP A 750 27.69 33.07 7.17
CA ASP A 750 27.08 33.49 8.44
C ASP A 750 25.87 32.62 8.86
N CYS A 751 26.01 31.30 8.70
CA CYS A 751 25.03 30.28 9.08
C CYS A 751 25.58 29.44 10.24
N SER A 752 25.45 29.94 11.48
CA SER A 752 26.19 29.43 12.65
C SER A 752 25.82 28.00 13.10
N SER A 753 24.64 27.49 12.75
CA SER A 753 24.20 26.10 13.07
C SER A 753 24.33 25.09 11.92
N LEU A 754 24.89 25.47 10.76
CA LEU A 754 24.90 24.61 9.57
C LEU A 754 25.82 23.40 9.73
N ARG A 755 25.23 22.19 9.67
CA ARG A 755 25.94 20.91 9.92
C ARG A 755 26.08 20.03 8.70
N SER A 756 25.11 20.07 7.79
CA SER A 756 25.10 19.26 6.57
C SER A 756 24.70 20.10 5.37
N VAL A 757 25.49 19.97 4.30
CA VAL A 757 25.06 20.30 2.94
C VAL A 757 25.19 19.02 2.12
N THR A 758 24.06 18.58 1.58
CA THR A 758 23.92 17.33 0.83
C THR A 758 23.53 17.66 -0.60
N THR A 759 24.37 17.29 -1.58
CA THR A 759 24.11 17.53 -3.00
C THR A 759 24.16 16.23 -3.79
N GLN A 760 23.21 16.05 -4.70
CA GLN A 760 23.17 14.92 -5.63
C GLN A 760 23.95 15.21 -6.93
N LYS A 761 23.83 14.33 -7.92
CA LYS A 761 24.59 14.35 -9.19
C LYS A 761 24.35 15.66 -9.97
N GLY A 762 25.43 16.24 -10.49
CA GLY A 762 25.38 17.40 -11.39
C GLY A 762 25.23 18.77 -10.71
N VAL A 763 25.02 18.83 -9.39
CA VAL A 763 24.95 20.09 -8.63
C VAL A 763 26.34 20.77 -8.59
N TRP A 764 26.40 22.07 -8.89
CA TRP A 764 27.60 22.91 -8.92
C TRP A 764 28.69 22.49 -9.94
N LYS A 765 28.27 22.07 -11.12
CA LYS A 765 29.10 21.65 -12.27
C LYS A 765 29.46 22.87 -13.13
N GLY A 766 30.58 23.52 -12.78
CA GLY A 766 31.10 24.68 -13.50
C GLY A 766 31.40 24.44 -14.99
N GLU A 767 31.46 25.51 -15.76
CA GLU A 767 31.89 25.50 -17.17
C GLU A 767 33.39 25.21 -17.31
N GLU A 768 33.81 24.51 -18.38
CA GLU A 768 35.23 24.29 -18.69
C GLU A 768 35.95 25.62 -18.99
N GLY A 769 36.56 26.21 -17.96
CA GLY A 769 37.28 27.49 -18.02
C GLY A 769 36.64 28.62 -17.22
N CYS A 770 35.37 28.49 -16.78
CA CYS A 770 34.69 29.49 -15.96
C CYS A 770 34.63 29.05 -14.50
N ASN A 771 35.37 29.77 -13.63
CA ASN A 771 35.37 29.54 -12.19
C ASN A 771 34.02 29.90 -11.55
N ALA A 772 33.08 28.94 -11.51
CA ALA A 772 31.89 29.01 -10.66
C ALA A 772 32.30 29.19 -9.19
N LYS A 773 32.12 30.40 -8.63
CA LYS A 773 32.69 30.75 -7.32
C LYS A 773 31.83 30.22 -6.18
N VAL A 774 32.05 28.95 -5.82
CA VAL A 774 31.52 28.36 -4.59
C VAL A 774 32.34 28.84 -3.39
N SER A 775 31.70 29.60 -2.51
CA SER A 775 32.29 30.30 -1.38
C SER A 775 31.55 29.97 -0.07
N PHE A 776 32.28 29.44 0.91
CA PHE A 776 31.79 29.17 2.25
C PHE A 776 32.50 30.08 3.26
N LYS A 777 31.76 30.89 4.04
CA LYS A 777 32.35 31.90 4.95
C LYS A 777 31.69 31.91 6.32
N ASN A 778 32.47 32.17 7.37
CA ASN A 778 31.99 32.32 8.75
C ASN A 778 31.11 31.15 9.27
N LEU A 779 31.36 29.94 8.76
CA LEU A 779 30.63 28.73 9.15
C LEU A 779 31.31 28.01 10.34
N PRO A 780 30.57 27.20 11.12
CA PRO A 780 31.15 26.31 12.13
C PRO A 780 32.09 25.27 11.51
N GLN A 781 32.83 24.52 12.35
CA GLN A 781 33.61 23.39 11.85
C GLN A 781 32.67 22.29 11.34
N TRP A 782 32.84 21.92 10.07
CA TRP A 782 31.95 21.01 9.35
C TRP A 782 32.08 19.56 9.84
N GLU A 783 30.95 18.92 10.13
CA GLU A 783 30.87 17.49 10.44
C GLU A 783 30.72 16.64 9.16
N ARG A 784 30.07 17.17 8.11
CA ARG A 784 29.94 16.51 6.80
C ARG A 784 29.70 17.50 5.65
N LEU A 785 30.41 17.29 4.54
CA LEU A 785 30.01 17.69 3.19
C LEU A 785 29.79 16.39 2.41
N LEU A 786 28.66 16.25 1.71
CA LEU A 786 28.37 15.10 0.88
C LEU A 786 27.95 15.57 -0.53
N CYS A 787 28.93 15.65 -1.42
CA CYS A 787 28.74 15.83 -2.86
C CYS A 787 28.88 14.49 -3.59
N SER A 788 28.06 14.24 -4.61
CA SER A 788 28.20 13.07 -5.50
C SER A 788 28.54 13.50 -6.93
N GLY A 789 29.76 13.19 -7.37
CA GLY A 789 30.26 13.51 -8.71
C GLY A 789 31.41 14.53 -8.70
N ASP A 790 31.66 15.14 -9.86
CA ASP A 790 32.87 15.93 -10.17
C ASP A 790 32.92 17.33 -9.51
N CYS A 791 32.04 17.59 -8.54
CA CYS A 791 31.70 18.88 -7.91
C CYS A 791 32.80 19.51 -7.04
N CYS A 792 34.08 19.11 -7.17
CA CYS A 792 35.06 19.21 -6.07
C CYS A 792 36.39 19.91 -6.37
N GLU A 793 36.69 20.33 -7.60
CA GLU A 793 38.05 20.75 -7.94
C GLU A 793 38.43 22.20 -7.57
N HIS A 794 37.48 23.12 -7.34
CA HIS A 794 37.74 24.57 -7.28
C HIS A 794 37.23 25.28 -5.99
N PHE A 795 37.39 24.68 -4.82
CA PHE A 795 37.02 25.31 -3.54
C PHE A 795 38.14 26.21 -2.94
N GLU A 796 37.86 27.50 -2.74
CA GLU A 796 38.71 28.40 -1.93
C GLU A 796 38.58 28.08 -0.43
N THR A 797 39.31 27.05 0.05
CA THR A 797 39.23 26.62 1.46
C THR A 797 40.08 27.48 2.42
N PRO A 798 39.55 27.90 3.58
CA PRO A 798 40.34 28.54 4.63
C PRO A 798 41.18 27.51 5.41
N ARG A 799 42.30 27.07 4.80
CA ARG A 799 43.42 26.33 5.44
C ARG A 799 43.04 25.19 6.40
N LEU A 800 42.50 24.09 5.86
CA LEU A 800 42.55 22.81 6.58
C LEU A 800 44.02 22.37 6.76
N GLN A 801 44.46 22.24 8.02
CA GLN A 801 45.84 21.82 8.32
C GLN A 801 46.04 20.33 8.05
N THR A 802 46.83 20.01 7.02
CA THR A 802 47.28 18.64 6.73
C THR A 802 48.29 18.15 7.78
N LYS A 803 47.80 17.44 8.82
CA LYS A 803 48.69 16.70 9.74
C LYS A 803 49.17 15.41 9.08
N ALA A 804 50.47 15.36 8.76
CA ALA A 804 51.10 14.33 7.96
C ALA A 804 51.19 12.95 8.65
N LEU A 805 51.24 11.89 7.84
CA LEU A 805 51.68 10.56 8.26
C LEU A 805 53.20 10.55 8.57
N PRO A 806 53.63 9.96 9.70
CA PRO A 806 55.03 9.57 9.92
C PRO A 806 55.42 8.32 9.10
N PRO A 807 56.60 8.26 8.46
CA PRO A 807 56.94 7.16 7.55
C PRO A 807 57.92 6.08 8.08
N LYS A 808 57.58 4.80 7.79
CA LYS A 808 58.47 3.64 7.53
C LYS A 808 59.33 3.05 8.68
N LEU A 809 59.94 1.89 8.35
CA LEU A 809 60.93 1.04 9.08
C LEU A 809 60.30 -0.07 9.97
N LYS A 810 60.75 -1.35 9.95
CA LYS A 810 61.81 -2.02 9.16
C LYS A 810 61.54 -3.55 9.01
N ARG A 811 62.33 -4.24 8.17
CA ARG A 811 62.23 -5.69 7.82
C ARG A 811 62.88 -6.64 8.86
N GLN A 812 62.31 -7.85 9.00
CA GLN A 812 62.94 -9.18 9.25
C GLN A 812 63.78 -9.37 10.55
N THR A 813 63.79 -10.52 11.23
CA THR A 813 64.35 -11.81 10.76
C THR A 813 64.08 -13.03 11.70
N THR A 814 64.19 -14.24 11.12
CA THR A 814 64.67 -15.54 11.69
C THR A 814 63.92 -16.37 12.77
N ARG A 815 63.41 -17.53 12.29
CA ARG A 815 63.70 -18.94 12.71
C ARG A 815 63.51 -19.39 14.18
N LYS A 816 62.62 -20.38 14.39
CA LYS A 816 62.97 -21.85 14.44
C LYS A 816 61.72 -22.76 14.58
N LYS A 817 61.79 -23.97 13.99
CA LYS A 817 61.05 -25.21 14.36
C LYS A 817 62.09 -26.31 14.60
N PRO A 818 61.78 -27.37 15.38
CA PRO A 818 61.92 -28.73 14.81
C PRO A 818 60.89 -29.78 15.30
N HIS A 819 60.51 -30.68 14.37
CA HIS A 819 60.34 -32.16 14.47
C HIS A 819 59.44 -32.80 15.57
N PHE A 820 58.75 -33.95 15.37
CA PHE A 820 58.62 -34.92 14.25
C PHE A 820 57.15 -35.47 14.25
N VAL A 821 56.68 -36.64 13.75
CA VAL A 821 57.21 -37.90 13.19
C VAL A 821 56.35 -38.34 11.97
N SER A 822 56.86 -39.33 11.22
CA SER A 822 56.23 -40.28 10.27
C SER A 822 55.14 -41.19 10.93
N SER A 823 54.34 -42.08 10.29
CA SER A 823 54.42 -42.88 9.05
C SER A 823 52.99 -43.34 8.61
N HIS A 824 52.65 -43.93 7.46
CA HIS A 824 53.12 -44.13 6.07
C HIS A 824 52.36 -45.40 5.52
N LEU A 825 52.42 -45.72 4.21
CA LEU A 825 51.91 -46.96 3.54
C LEU A 825 50.37 -47.13 3.40
N LYS A 826 49.80 -47.72 2.31
CA LYS A 826 50.35 -48.17 1.00
C LYS A 826 49.24 -48.36 -0.08
N CYS A 827 49.61 -48.18 -1.37
CA CYS A 827 49.20 -48.83 -2.65
C CYS A 827 47.81 -49.50 -2.90
N LEU A 828 47.34 -49.75 -4.15
CA LEU A 828 47.53 -49.21 -5.52
C LEU A 828 46.66 -50.06 -6.50
N ILE A 829 46.49 -49.64 -7.77
CA ILE A 829 46.01 -50.40 -8.97
C ILE A 829 44.47 -50.52 -9.08
N GLY A 830 43.89 -50.13 -10.25
CA GLY A 830 42.43 -50.19 -10.45
C GLY A 830 41.79 -49.66 -11.76
N VAL A 831 42.53 -49.44 -12.86
CA VAL A 831 42.01 -49.25 -14.26
C VAL A 831 41.00 -48.10 -14.54
N ASN A 832 41.52 -47.00 -15.08
CA ASN A 832 41.30 -46.54 -16.48
C ASN A 832 39.90 -46.65 -17.16
N VAL A 833 38.83 -46.16 -16.53
CA VAL A 833 37.68 -45.60 -17.30
C VAL A 833 37.30 -44.23 -16.76
N ALA A 834 37.05 -44.14 -15.45
CA ALA A 834 36.61 -42.90 -14.80
C ALA A 834 37.57 -41.72 -15.03
N ALA A 835 38.90 -41.94 -15.07
CA ALA A 835 39.86 -40.87 -15.32
C ALA A 835 39.73 -40.25 -16.73
N ILE A 836 39.40 -41.04 -17.75
CA ILE A 836 39.21 -40.55 -19.13
C ILE A 836 37.88 -39.80 -19.23
N LEU A 837 36.82 -40.31 -18.61
CA LEU A 837 35.54 -39.59 -18.51
C LEU A 837 35.66 -38.31 -17.69
N ILE A 838 36.43 -38.28 -16.60
CA ILE A 838 36.69 -37.08 -15.80
C ILE A 838 37.55 -36.07 -16.58
N ILE A 839 38.53 -36.52 -17.39
CA ILE A 839 39.30 -35.61 -18.26
C ILE A 839 38.43 -35.05 -19.39
N LEU A 840 37.56 -35.86 -20.01
CA LEU A 840 36.58 -35.37 -20.99
C LEU A 840 35.56 -34.42 -20.34
N LEU A 841 35.04 -34.74 -19.16
CA LEU A 841 34.12 -33.88 -18.41
C LEU A 841 34.81 -32.60 -17.95
N LEU A 842 36.10 -32.64 -17.58
CA LEU A 842 36.91 -31.45 -17.27
C LEU A 842 37.19 -30.62 -18.53
N ILE A 843 37.44 -31.23 -19.69
CA ILE A 843 37.58 -30.49 -20.95
C ILE A 843 36.25 -29.83 -21.33
N VAL A 844 35.12 -30.54 -21.20
CA VAL A 844 33.78 -29.97 -21.41
C VAL A 844 33.51 -28.85 -20.39
N LEU A 845 33.80 -29.03 -19.10
CA LEU A 845 33.65 -28.00 -18.08
C LEU A 845 34.60 -26.81 -18.30
N LEU A 846 35.81 -27.00 -18.83
CA LEU A 846 36.75 -25.92 -19.17
C LEU A 846 36.37 -25.19 -20.48
N VAL A 847 35.52 -25.80 -21.31
CA VAL A 847 34.94 -25.18 -22.52
C VAL A 847 33.64 -24.46 -22.20
N PHE A 848 32.77 -25.02 -21.34
CA PHE A 848 31.48 -24.43 -20.96
C PHE A 848 31.55 -23.45 -19.76
N PHE A 849 32.50 -23.61 -18.83
CA PHE A 849 32.78 -22.63 -17.76
C PHE A 849 34.03 -21.81 -18.05
N ARG A 850 34.07 -21.19 -19.23
CA ARG A 850 34.74 -19.90 -19.36
C ARG A 850 33.91 -18.85 -18.64
N SER A 851 34.14 -18.70 -17.34
CA SER A 851 33.83 -17.42 -16.68
C SER A 851 34.64 -16.31 -17.38
N PRO A 852 34.09 -15.09 -17.53
CA PRO A 852 34.90 -13.94 -17.92
C PRO A 852 36.11 -13.81 -16.98
N PRO A 853 37.30 -13.44 -17.49
CA PRO A 853 38.50 -13.37 -16.68
C PRO A 853 38.35 -12.36 -15.54
N SER A 854 38.94 -12.67 -14.39
CA SER A 854 39.04 -11.71 -13.28
C SER A 854 39.74 -10.42 -13.74
N PRO A 855 39.29 -9.23 -13.31
CA PRO A 855 39.86 -7.94 -13.74
C PRO A 855 41.25 -7.69 -13.14
N THR A 856 42.26 -8.39 -13.66
CA THR A 856 43.69 -8.21 -13.38
C THR A 856 44.45 -7.60 -14.55
N GLU A 857 43.83 -7.58 -15.73
CA GLU A 857 44.10 -6.62 -16.80
C GLU A 857 42.79 -5.85 -17.02
N ALA A 858 42.86 -4.52 -17.14
CA ALA A 858 41.65 -3.72 -17.25
C ALA A 858 41.04 -3.85 -18.66
N PRO A 859 39.76 -4.21 -18.82
CA PRO A 859 39.07 -3.99 -20.08
C PRO A 859 39.08 -2.49 -20.39
N SER A 860 39.23 -2.11 -21.65
CA SER A 860 39.31 -0.71 -22.06
C SER A 860 38.01 0.02 -21.75
N THR A 861 37.99 0.80 -20.66
CA THR A 861 36.90 1.70 -20.31
C THR A 861 36.80 2.78 -21.37
N ALA A 862 35.87 2.61 -22.33
CA ALA A 862 35.73 3.49 -23.48
C ALA A 862 35.37 4.91 -23.04
N VAL A 863 36.29 5.86 -23.19
CA VAL A 863 36.05 7.28 -22.94
C VAL A 863 35.43 7.89 -24.21
N CYS A 864 34.11 7.81 -24.27
CA CYS A 864 33.25 8.20 -25.38
C CYS A 864 33.47 7.41 -26.69
N TRP A 865 32.39 7.25 -27.45
CA TRP A 865 32.30 6.38 -28.63
C TRP A 865 33.16 6.86 -29.81
N THR A 866 33.47 8.15 -29.83
CA THR A 866 34.27 8.87 -30.84
C THR A 866 35.78 8.62 -30.76
N THR A 867 36.32 7.99 -29.71
CA THR A 867 37.76 7.75 -29.57
C THR A 867 38.22 6.45 -30.27
N ARG A 868 39.40 6.50 -30.90
CA ARG A 868 39.97 5.39 -31.71
C ARG A 868 40.59 4.24 -30.89
N GLU A 869 40.18 4.06 -29.64
CA GLU A 869 40.93 3.25 -28.65
C GLU A 869 40.37 1.84 -28.41
N VAL A 870 39.09 1.59 -28.70
CA VAL A 870 38.49 0.25 -28.55
C VAL A 870 38.77 -0.59 -29.81
N LYS A 871 39.39 -1.76 -29.63
CA LYS A 871 39.76 -2.66 -30.73
C LYS A 871 38.58 -3.51 -31.20
N GLU A 872 38.56 -3.86 -32.49
CA GLU A 872 37.52 -4.70 -33.11
C GLU A 872 37.49 -6.15 -32.58
N ASP A 873 38.58 -6.64 -31.95
CA ASP A 873 38.67 -7.95 -31.30
C ASP A 873 38.13 -7.99 -29.85
N THR A 874 37.53 -6.90 -29.37
CA THR A 874 36.98 -6.78 -28.00
C THR A 874 35.75 -7.67 -27.78
N SER A 875 35.80 -8.50 -26.73
CA SER A 875 34.68 -9.39 -26.34
C SER A 875 33.76 -8.87 -25.24
N TYR A 876 34.15 -7.85 -24.48
CA TYR A 876 33.37 -7.32 -23.36
C TYR A 876 33.39 -5.79 -23.42
N ILE A 877 32.22 -5.17 -23.58
CA ILE A 877 32.06 -3.71 -23.54
C ILE A 877 31.18 -3.37 -22.35
N ILE A 878 31.76 -2.70 -21.35
CA ILE A 878 31.07 -2.19 -20.16
C ILE A 878 31.26 -0.69 -20.13
N ILE A 879 30.16 0.06 -20.20
CA ILE A 879 30.14 1.52 -20.30
C ILE A 879 29.60 2.07 -18.96
N PRO A 880 30.41 2.82 -18.19
CA PRO A 880 29.96 3.39 -16.91
C PRO A 880 28.76 4.33 -17.07
N ALA A 881 27.98 4.50 -16.01
CA ALA A 881 26.83 5.40 -15.98
C ALA A 881 27.20 6.87 -16.29
N GLY A 882 26.32 7.58 -17.01
CA GLY A 882 26.54 8.97 -17.42
C GLY A 882 27.68 9.12 -18.43
N ARG A 883 27.69 8.32 -19.51
CA ARG A 883 28.74 8.35 -20.55
C ARG A 883 28.14 8.38 -21.96
N CYS A 884 28.95 8.82 -22.93
CA CYS A 884 28.59 8.91 -24.35
C CYS A 884 27.32 9.74 -24.63
N ASN A 885 27.17 10.87 -23.93
CA ASN A 885 26.03 11.78 -24.06
C ASN A 885 26.35 13.01 -24.94
N ASP A 886 27.22 12.83 -25.94
CA ASP A 886 27.48 13.85 -26.95
C ASP A 886 26.23 14.00 -27.86
N GLU A 887 25.96 15.19 -28.38
CA GLU A 887 24.90 15.39 -29.40
C GLU A 887 25.34 14.88 -30.78
N ALA A 888 26.64 14.73 -31.01
CA ALA A 888 27.20 14.16 -32.25
C ALA A 888 27.08 12.63 -32.32
N ASP A 889 26.95 11.93 -31.19
CA ASP A 889 26.79 10.47 -31.12
C ASP A 889 25.32 10.08 -31.40
N THR A 890 24.86 10.22 -32.64
CA THR A 890 23.47 9.88 -33.03
C THR A 890 23.25 8.39 -33.32
N VAL A 891 24.29 7.59 -33.55
CA VAL A 891 24.16 6.15 -33.88
C VAL A 891 25.22 5.31 -33.15
N LEU A 892 24.75 4.34 -32.36
CA LEU A 892 25.58 3.35 -31.67
C LEU A 892 25.72 2.09 -32.54
N ASP A 893 26.70 2.10 -33.45
CA ASP A 893 26.95 0.99 -34.38
C ASP A 893 28.01 -0.01 -33.87
N LEU A 894 27.54 -1.01 -33.12
CA LEU A 894 28.40 -2.01 -32.49
C LEU A 894 28.81 -3.16 -33.43
N ARG A 895 28.32 -3.18 -34.69
CA ARG A 895 28.56 -4.25 -35.67
C ARG A 895 30.04 -4.46 -36.05
N ARG A 896 30.91 -3.47 -35.80
CA ARG A 896 32.37 -3.63 -35.96
C ARG A 896 32.99 -4.61 -34.94
N PHE A 897 32.37 -4.83 -33.80
CA PHE A 897 32.87 -5.73 -32.75
C PHE A 897 32.35 -7.15 -32.94
N GLN A 898 32.75 -7.80 -34.04
CA GLN A 898 32.37 -9.19 -34.38
C GLN A 898 32.93 -10.26 -33.40
N SER A 899 33.61 -9.84 -32.34
CA SER A 899 34.00 -10.69 -31.21
C SER A 899 33.29 -10.38 -29.89
N LEU A 900 32.34 -9.44 -29.87
CA LEU A 900 31.58 -9.04 -28.68
C LEU A 900 30.71 -10.19 -28.18
N GLU A 901 30.91 -10.57 -26.91
CA GLU A 901 30.16 -11.60 -26.18
C GLU A 901 29.19 -10.95 -25.18
N TYR A 902 29.56 -9.80 -24.58
CA TYR A 902 28.79 -9.11 -23.54
C TYR A 902 28.78 -7.59 -23.73
N LEU A 903 27.60 -6.98 -23.64
CA LEU A 903 27.40 -5.53 -23.65
C LEU A 903 26.64 -5.09 -22.38
N GLU A 904 27.21 -4.14 -21.64
CA GLU A 904 26.58 -3.48 -20.50
C GLU A 904 26.69 -1.96 -20.63
N ILE A 905 25.55 -1.27 -20.56
CA ILE A 905 25.43 0.18 -20.64
C ILE A 905 24.86 0.70 -19.33
N GLY A 906 25.70 1.32 -18.49
CA GLY A 906 25.29 1.93 -17.23
C GLY A 906 24.32 3.10 -17.43
N ALA A 907 23.50 3.35 -16.40
CA ALA A 907 22.38 4.31 -16.43
C ALA A 907 22.73 5.72 -16.94
N GLU A 908 21.74 6.44 -17.47
CA GLU A 908 21.87 7.81 -18.00
C GLU A 908 22.90 7.97 -19.13
N SER A 909 23.08 6.94 -19.98
CA SER A 909 24.08 6.95 -21.07
C SER A 909 23.43 6.92 -22.45
N PHE A 910 24.17 7.38 -23.46
CA PHE A 910 23.71 7.51 -24.87
C PHE A 910 22.38 8.26 -25.03
N LEU A 911 22.19 9.36 -24.28
CA LEU A 911 20.92 10.09 -24.23
C LEU A 911 20.39 10.55 -25.62
N HIS A 912 21.28 10.85 -26.57
CA HIS A 912 20.94 11.40 -27.90
C HIS A 912 21.02 10.39 -29.06
N VAL A 913 21.25 9.10 -28.80
CA VAL A 913 21.33 8.08 -29.86
C VAL A 913 19.94 7.75 -30.42
N GLU A 914 19.82 7.82 -31.75
CA GLU A 914 18.62 7.52 -32.56
C GLU A 914 18.59 6.08 -33.09
N ALA A 915 19.71 5.34 -33.07
CA ALA A 915 19.73 3.93 -33.47
C ALA A 915 20.82 3.12 -32.76
N ILE A 916 20.45 1.91 -32.31
CA ILE A 916 21.36 0.93 -31.71
C ILE A 916 21.45 -0.28 -32.65
N ASN A 917 22.58 -0.40 -33.37
CA ASN A 917 22.78 -1.47 -34.34
C ASN A 917 23.55 -2.63 -33.70
N LEU A 918 22.81 -3.68 -33.35
CA LEU A 918 23.29 -4.95 -32.78
C LEU A 918 22.78 -6.16 -33.60
N GLN A 919 22.56 -5.97 -34.90
CA GLN A 919 22.15 -7.00 -35.84
C GLN A 919 23.32 -7.90 -36.25
N GLU A 920 23.02 -9.15 -36.60
CA GLU A 920 23.99 -10.14 -37.13
C GLU A 920 25.19 -10.42 -36.20
N MET A 921 25.05 -10.13 -34.89
CA MET A 921 26.14 -10.25 -33.91
C MET A 921 26.36 -11.71 -33.50
N SER A 922 27.15 -12.42 -34.31
CA SER A 922 27.37 -13.88 -34.25
C SER A 922 27.95 -14.46 -32.94
N LYS A 923 28.35 -13.64 -31.97
CA LYS A 923 28.85 -14.06 -30.64
C LYS A 923 28.18 -13.38 -29.45
N LEU A 924 27.34 -12.36 -29.67
CA LEU A 924 26.79 -11.55 -28.59
C LEU A 924 25.81 -12.37 -27.79
N GLU A 925 26.16 -12.76 -26.57
CA GLU A 925 25.33 -13.62 -25.72
C GLU A 925 24.38 -12.83 -24.81
N ARG A 926 24.74 -11.60 -24.40
CA ARG A 926 23.94 -10.83 -23.44
C ARG A 926 24.07 -9.32 -23.63
N VAL A 927 22.94 -8.63 -23.53
CA VAL A 927 22.79 -7.17 -23.61
C VAL A 927 22.07 -6.66 -22.37
N VAL A 928 22.71 -5.76 -21.64
CA VAL A 928 22.15 -5.07 -20.47
C VAL A 928 22.18 -3.56 -20.70
N ILE A 929 21.00 -2.94 -20.74
CA ILE A 929 20.84 -1.48 -20.77
C ILE A 929 20.32 -1.06 -19.39
N GLY A 930 21.01 -0.13 -18.71
CA GLY A 930 20.62 0.42 -17.42
C GLY A 930 19.36 1.29 -17.49
N GLN A 931 19.10 2.08 -16.45
CA GLN A 931 17.96 3.01 -16.37
C GLN A 931 18.23 4.33 -17.11
N ASN A 932 17.19 4.95 -17.66
CA ASN A 932 17.22 6.28 -18.31
C ASN A 932 18.28 6.47 -19.42
N CYS A 933 18.63 5.42 -20.16
CA CYS A 933 19.47 5.47 -21.36
C CYS A 933 18.62 5.69 -22.63
N PHE A 934 19.18 6.33 -23.67
CA PHE A 934 18.49 6.50 -24.97
C PHE A 934 17.12 7.22 -24.87
N THR A 935 17.05 8.33 -24.15
CA THR A 935 15.78 8.94 -23.73
C THR A 935 15.36 10.21 -24.48
N GLN A 936 16.28 10.94 -25.13
CA GLN A 936 15.96 12.24 -25.73
C GLN A 936 15.54 12.19 -27.20
N LYS A 937 15.69 11.04 -27.87
CA LYS A 937 15.44 10.89 -29.30
C LYS A 937 14.58 9.66 -29.61
N ASN A 938 13.71 9.80 -30.61
CA ASN A 938 13.03 8.66 -31.22
C ASN A 938 14.07 7.76 -31.89
N GLY A 939 13.91 6.44 -31.77
CA GLY A 939 14.90 5.51 -32.31
C GLY A 939 14.49 4.05 -32.37
N THR A 940 15.44 3.21 -32.78
CA THR A 940 15.26 1.76 -32.95
C THR A 940 16.37 0.95 -32.28
N LEU A 941 15.98 -0.17 -31.65
CA LEU A 941 16.90 -1.19 -31.15
C LEU A 941 16.82 -2.42 -32.06
N LEU A 942 17.87 -2.62 -32.84
CA LEU A 942 17.93 -3.65 -33.88
C LEU A 942 18.87 -4.77 -33.43
N LEU A 943 18.30 -5.89 -32.94
CA LEU A 943 19.03 -7.09 -32.50
C LEU A 943 18.94 -8.25 -33.50
N ALA A 944 18.19 -8.08 -34.59
CA ALA A 944 17.86 -9.11 -35.58
C ALA A 944 19.04 -9.99 -36.00
N GLN A 945 18.79 -11.30 -36.11
CA GLN A 945 19.74 -12.34 -36.52
C GLN A 945 20.96 -12.54 -35.59
N SER A 946 21.00 -11.91 -34.41
CA SER A 946 22.02 -12.15 -33.39
C SER A 946 21.80 -13.49 -32.67
N SER A 947 22.04 -14.56 -33.42
CA SER A 947 21.77 -15.97 -33.08
C SER A 947 22.51 -16.53 -31.86
N ALA A 948 23.45 -15.78 -31.27
CA ALA A 948 24.10 -16.13 -30.00
C ALA A 948 23.41 -15.54 -28.76
N LEU A 949 22.53 -14.54 -28.94
CA LEU A 949 21.93 -13.76 -27.86
C LEU A 949 20.99 -14.62 -27.01
N LYS A 950 21.24 -14.68 -25.70
CA LYS A 950 20.50 -15.42 -24.68
C LYS A 950 19.66 -14.49 -23.80
N GLU A 951 20.17 -13.32 -23.47
CA GLU A 951 19.55 -12.43 -22.48
C GLU A 951 19.53 -10.98 -22.95
N LEU A 952 18.34 -10.36 -22.91
CA LEU A 952 18.13 -8.93 -23.09
C LEU A 952 17.48 -8.34 -21.85
N VAL A 953 18.17 -7.40 -21.20
CA VAL A 953 17.66 -6.63 -20.05
C VAL A 953 17.67 -5.13 -20.39
N VAL A 954 16.55 -4.46 -20.16
CA VAL A 954 16.42 -2.99 -20.31
C VAL A 954 15.82 -2.40 -19.03
N GLY A 955 16.55 -1.51 -18.37
CA GLY A 955 16.12 -0.84 -17.14
C GLY A 955 15.05 0.23 -17.36
N ASP A 956 14.38 0.64 -16.28
CA ASP A 956 13.29 1.62 -16.29
C ASP A 956 13.66 2.94 -16.98
N GLY A 957 12.70 3.51 -17.72
CA GLY A 957 12.82 4.76 -18.46
C GLY A 957 13.73 4.70 -19.70
N SER A 958 14.46 3.61 -19.93
CA SER A 958 15.33 3.47 -21.10
C SER A 958 14.56 3.15 -22.37
N LEU A 959 15.07 3.61 -23.52
CA LEU A 959 14.42 3.46 -24.83
C LEU A 959 12.98 4.02 -24.86
N ALA A 960 12.60 4.94 -23.96
CA ALA A 960 11.22 5.40 -23.81
C ALA A 960 10.64 5.99 -25.11
N GLN A 961 11.45 6.75 -25.85
CA GLN A 961 11.05 7.35 -27.13
C GLN A 961 11.22 6.41 -28.33
N PHE A 962 11.82 5.23 -28.14
CA PHE A 962 12.06 4.28 -29.23
C PHE A 962 10.75 3.59 -29.65
N THR A 963 10.64 3.32 -30.94
CA THR A 963 9.41 2.80 -31.56
C THR A 963 9.51 1.35 -31.99
N GLN A 964 10.72 0.76 -32.05
CA GLN A 964 10.93 -0.60 -32.53
C GLN A 964 11.97 -1.35 -31.68
N LEU A 965 11.61 -2.57 -31.30
CA LEU A 965 12.48 -3.61 -30.75
C LEU A 965 12.42 -4.84 -31.68
N ASP A 966 13.45 -5.05 -32.48
CA ASP A 966 13.52 -6.20 -33.41
C ASP A 966 14.44 -7.29 -32.86
N VAL A 967 13.84 -8.38 -32.36
CA VAL A 967 14.52 -9.60 -31.87
C VAL A 967 14.42 -10.78 -32.86
N ALA A 968 13.96 -10.56 -34.10
CA ALA A 968 13.71 -11.63 -35.05
C ALA A 968 14.97 -12.45 -35.34
N GLY A 969 14.88 -13.78 -35.27
CA GLY A 969 16.00 -14.67 -35.53
C GLY A 969 17.06 -14.78 -34.41
N CYS A 970 16.82 -14.20 -33.22
CA CYS A 970 17.63 -14.42 -32.02
C CYS A 970 17.37 -15.83 -31.45
N SER A 971 17.73 -16.88 -32.19
CA SER A 971 17.29 -18.27 -31.92
C SER A 971 17.85 -18.89 -30.63
N ALA A 972 18.86 -18.27 -30.01
CA ALA A 972 19.39 -18.64 -28.71
C ALA A 972 18.76 -17.87 -27.52
N LEU A 973 17.80 -16.98 -27.76
CA LEU A 973 17.24 -16.09 -26.74
C LEU A 973 16.48 -16.91 -25.69
N GLU A 974 16.89 -16.79 -24.43
CA GLU A 974 16.43 -17.51 -23.24
C GLU A 974 15.57 -16.58 -22.35
N SER A 975 15.84 -15.27 -22.27
CA SER A 975 14.97 -14.31 -21.58
C SER A 975 14.93 -12.90 -22.21
N VAL A 976 13.78 -12.24 -22.02
CA VAL A 976 13.56 -10.80 -22.29
C VAL A 976 12.98 -10.14 -21.04
N GLU A 977 13.69 -9.16 -20.49
CA GLU A 977 13.27 -8.38 -19.33
C GLU A 977 13.28 -6.88 -19.67
N LEU A 978 12.09 -6.28 -19.73
CA LEU A 978 11.90 -4.84 -19.93
C LEU A 978 11.37 -4.21 -18.64
N GLY A 979 12.03 -3.18 -18.13
CA GLY A 979 11.58 -2.35 -17.02
C GLY A 979 10.38 -1.48 -17.39
N SER A 980 10.02 -0.55 -16.51
CA SER A 980 8.86 0.32 -16.69
C SER A 980 9.15 1.53 -17.58
N HIS A 981 8.15 2.03 -18.32
CA HIS A 981 8.26 3.12 -19.30
C HIS A 981 9.22 2.84 -20.48
N VAL A 982 9.54 1.57 -20.74
CA VAL A 982 10.37 1.16 -21.88
C VAL A 982 9.52 1.12 -23.15
N LEU A 983 10.07 1.59 -24.28
CA LEU A 983 9.41 1.58 -25.60
C LEU A 983 8.01 2.22 -25.59
N PHE A 984 7.85 3.33 -24.84
CA PHE A 984 6.55 4.00 -24.63
C PHE A 984 5.86 4.38 -25.94
N ASN A 985 6.61 4.80 -26.98
CA ASN A 985 6.04 5.16 -28.28
C ASN A 985 5.83 3.96 -29.24
N SER A 986 6.22 2.75 -28.86
CA SER A 986 6.14 1.57 -29.75
C SER A 986 4.73 0.98 -29.82
N ASN A 987 4.36 0.56 -31.03
CA ASN A 987 3.09 -0.11 -31.36
C ASN A 987 3.27 -1.59 -31.74
N GLU A 988 4.44 -2.21 -31.51
CA GLU A 988 4.64 -3.63 -31.81
C GLU A 988 5.54 -4.32 -30.78
N PHE A 989 5.14 -5.51 -30.34
CA PHE A 989 6.01 -6.45 -29.64
C PHE A 989 5.81 -7.85 -30.22
N THR A 990 6.82 -8.35 -30.94
CA THR A 990 6.72 -9.59 -31.74
C THR A 990 7.83 -10.57 -31.35
N ALA A 991 7.46 -11.63 -30.63
CA ALA A 991 8.33 -12.70 -30.16
C ALA A 991 7.96 -14.03 -30.85
N VAL A 992 8.45 -14.21 -32.09
CA VAL A 992 8.00 -15.27 -32.99
C VAL A 992 9.15 -16.19 -33.42
N ASN A 993 8.93 -17.51 -33.36
CA ASN A 993 9.90 -18.57 -33.69
C ASN A 993 11.19 -18.53 -32.84
N LEU A 994 11.06 -18.27 -31.53
CA LEU A 994 12.20 -18.24 -30.59
C LEU A 994 12.24 -19.56 -29.78
N PRO A 995 13.02 -20.58 -30.21
CA PRO A 995 12.88 -21.94 -29.70
C PRO A 995 13.37 -22.11 -28.26
N LYS A 996 14.23 -21.21 -27.77
CA LYS A 996 14.83 -21.23 -26.44
C LYS A 996 14.17 -20.32 -25.40
N LEU A 997 13.30 -19.40 -25.81
CA LEU A 997 12.84 -18.33 -24.92
C LEU A 997 12.06 -18.95 -23.77
N GLU A 998 12.51 -18.80 -22.52
CA GLU A 998 11.92 -19.41 -21.32
C GLU A 998 11.02 -18.43 -20.55
N HIS A 999 11.35 -17.12 -20.60
CA HIS A 999 10.68 -16.05 -19.84
C HIS A 999 10.53 -14.74 -20.64
N ILE A 1000 9.35 -14.10 -20.53
CA ILE A 1000 9.11 -12.71 -20.92
C ILE A 1000 8.59 -11.93 -19.70
N THR A 1001 9.28 -10.85 -19.31
CA THR A 1001 8.82 -9.90 -18.28
C THR A 1001 8.83 -8.48 -18.84
N ILE A 1002 7.73 -7.75 -18.69
CA ILE A 1002 7.56 -6.36 -19.14
C ILE A 1002 6.97 -5.54 -18.00
N GLY A 1003 7.59 -4.39 -17.68
CA GLY A 1003 7.20 -3.51 -16.59
C GLY A 1003 5.92 -2.71 -16.82
N ASP A 1004 5.73 -1.65 -16.02
CA ASP A 1004 4.55 -0.79 -16.07
C ASP A 1004 4.68 0.30 -17.15
N ASN A 1005 3.57 0.77 -17.71
CA ASN A 1005 3.47 1.87 -18.67
C ASN A 1005 4.36 1.71 -19.92
N CYS A 1006 4.51 0.50 -20.45
CA CYS A 1006 5.27 0.22 -21.68
C CYS A 1006 4.35 0.14 -22.91
N PHE A 1007 4.87 0.41 -24.12
CA PHE A 1007 4.13 0.22 -25.38
C PHE A 1007 2.76 0.95 -25.46
N ASN A 1008 2.78 2.29 -25.42
CA ASN A 1008 1.61 3.17 -25.58
C ASN A 1008 1.40 3.63 -27.04
N GLY A 1009 1.93 2.89 -28.02
CA GLY A 1009 1.66 3.09 -29.44
C GLY A 1009 0.21 2.71 -29.81
N LYS A 1010 -0.39 3.47 -30.72
CA LYS A 1010 -1.78 3.26 -31.17
C LYS A 1010 -1.89 2.13 -32.18
N ASN A 1011 -2.99 1.38 -32.11
CA ASN A 1011 -3.34 0.27 -33.01
C ASN A 1011 -2.20 -0.76 -33.07
N GLY A 1012 -1.69 -1.12 -31.89
CA GLY A 1012 -0.52 -1.97 -31.75
C GLY A 1012 -0.83 -3.46 -31.55
N THR A 1013 0.17 -4.29 -31.84
CA THR A 1013 0.09 -5.76 -31.81
C THR A 1013 1.12 -6.34 -30.85
N PHE A 1014 0.66 -7.18 -29.91
CA PHE A 1014 1.48 -8.06 -29.09
C PHE A 1014 1.35 -9.49 -29.64
N GLU A 1015 2.41 -10.03 -30.21
CA GLU A 1015 2.42 -11.38 -30.80
C GLU A 1015 3.51 -12.27 -30.18
N VAL A 1016 3.10 -13.45 -29.70
CA VAL A 1016 3.99 -14.53 -29.26
C VAL A 1016 3.58 -15.82 -29.97
N ARG A 1017 4.42 -16.33 -30.89
CA ARG A 1017 4.14 -17.57 -31.64
C ARG A 1017 5.33 -18.50 -31.74
N ASN A 1018 5.07 -19.81 -31.68
CA ASN A 1018 6.09 -20.86 -31.87
C ASN A 1018 7.31 -20.73 -30.93
N CYS A 1019 7.06 -20.47 -29.64
CA CYS A 1019 8.09 -20.36 -28.60
C CYS A 1019 8.03 -21.58 -27.66
N PRO A 1020 8.44 -22.79 -28.10
CA PRO A 1020 8.17 -24.05 -27.41
C PRO A 1020 8.78 -24.21 -26.01
N SER A 1021 9.75 -23.37 -25.62
CA SER A 1021 10.39 -23.39 -24.29
C SER A 1021 9.79 -22.38 -23.30
N LEU A 1022 8.93 -21.46 -23.77
CA LEU A 1022 8.44 -20.34 -22.97
C LEU A 1022 7.51 -20.85 -21.87
N THR A 1023 7.84 -20.54 -20.62
CA THR A 1023 7.15 -21.04 -19.42
C THR A 1023 6.26 -20.00 -18.76
N GLN A 1024 6.63 -18.71 -18.86
CA GLN A 1024 5.92 -17.61 -18.23
C GLN A 1024 5.96 -16.33 -19.07
N ILE A 1025 4.81 -15.66 -19.17
CA ILE A 1025 4.68 -14.29 -19.66
C ILE A 1025 4.14 -13.42 -18.52
N LYS A 1026 4.79 -12.29 -18.25
CA LYS A 1026 4.35 -11.32 -17.25
C LYS A 1026 4.38 -9.88 -17.78
N THR A 1027 3.29 -9.12 -17.59
CA THR A 1027 3.22 -7.69 -17.94
C THR A 1027 2.76 -6.86 -16.75
N GLY A 1028 3.30 -5.64 -16.63
CA GLY A 1028 2.92 -4.66 -15.62
C GLY A 1028 1.59 -3.95 -15.89
N LEU A 1029 1.28 -2.97 -15.02
CA LEU A 1029 0.12 -2.09 -15.11
C LEU A 1029 0.29 -1.07 -16.24
N LYS A 1030 -0.79 -0.75 -16.95
CA LYS A 1030 -0.87 0.26 -18.02
C LYS A 1030 0.09 0.05 -19.18
N SER A 1031 0.59 -1.17 -19.36
CA SER A 1031 1.34 -1.57 -20.55
C SER A 1031 0.39 -2.04 -21.65
N PHE A 1032 0.70 -1.73 -22.91
CA PHE A 1032 -0.17 -1.98 -24.07
C PHE A 1032 -1.56 -1.30 -24.05
N PRO A 1033 -1.75 -0.08 -23.52
CA PRO A 1033 -3.09 0.49 -23.30
C PRO A 1033 -3.80 0.99 -24.57
N LEU A 1034 -3.13 0.98 -25.73
CA LEU A 1034 -3.68 1.37 -27.03
C LEU A 1034 -3.44 0.29 -28.12
N PHE A 1035 -3.14 -0.94 -27.68
CA PHE A 1035 -2.97 -2.11 -28.55
C PHE A 1035 -4.31 -2.77 -28.85
N THR A 1036 -4.55 -3.07 -30.13
CA THR A 1036 -5.79 -3.71 -30.60
C THR A 1036 -5.72 -5.24 -30.52
N ASP A 1037 -4.51 -5.82 -30.52
CA ASP A 1037 -4.32 -7.25 -30.72
C ASP A 1037 -3.31 -7.85 -29.73
N CYS A 1038 -3.73 -8.91 -29.02
CA CYS A 1038 -2.89 -9.74 -28.17
C CYS A 1038 -3.01 -11.21 -28.59
N ILE A 1039 -1.95 -11.75 -29.19
CA ILE A 1039 -1.94 -13.07 -29.84
C ILE A 1039 -0.87 -13.94 -29.20
N ILE A 1040 -1.27 -15.07 -28.60
CA ILE A 1040 -0.36 -16.05 -27.98
C ILE A 1040 -0.76 -17.45 -28.49
N GLU A 1041 0.02 -18.02 -29.40
CA GLU A 1041 -0.34 -19.25 -30.11
C GLU A 1041 0.83 -20.25 -30.25
N GLU A 1042 0.55 -21.54 -30.19
CA GLU A 1042 1.53 -22.64 -30.37
C GLU A 1042 2.71 -22.61 -29.37
N VAL A 1043 2.45 -22.17 -28.12
CA VAL A 1043 3.46 -22.04 -27.07
C VAL A 1043 3.45 -23.28 -26.15
N ALA A 1044 4.11 -24.33 -26.61
CA ALA A 1044 3.99 -25.69 -26.07
C ALA A 1044 4.41 -25.92 -24.59
N SER A 1045 5.15 -24.99 -23.97
CA SER A 1045 5.58 -25.11 -22.57
C SER A 1045 5.02 -24.05 -21.62
N LEU A 1046 4.14 -23.16 -22.09
CA LEU A 1046 3.66 -22.04 -21.30
C LEU A 1046 2.82 -22.55 -20.13
N GLU A 1047 3.21 -22.22 -18.91
CA GLU A 1047 2.53 -22.67 -17.68
C GLU A 1047 1.67 -21.57 -17.04
N SER A 1048 2.06 -20.30 -17.19
CA SER A 1048 1.33 -19.16 -16.63
C SER A 1048 1.40 -17.89 -17.50
N ILE A 1049 0.32 -17.11 -17.48
CA ILE A 1049 0.28 -15.72 -17.98
C ILE A 1049 -0.27 -14.82 -16.87
N GLU A 1050 0.46 -13.74 -16.57
CA GLU A 1050 0.06 -12.70 -15.61
C GLU A 1050 0.07 -11.33 -16.29
N MET A 1051 -1.08 -10.70 -16.47
CA MET A 1051 -1.20 -9.37 -17.10
C MET A 1051 -1.78 -8.36 -16.11
N GLY A 1052 -0.91 -7.57 -15.47
CA GLY A 1052 -1.23 -6.73 -14.31
C GLY A 1052 -1.31 -7.54 -13.01
N ASP A 1053 -1.94 -6.95 -11.98
CA ASP A 1053 -2.10 -7.58 -10.66
C ASP A 1053 -3.54 -7.55 -10.11
N LEU A 1054 -3.78 -8.28 -9.01
CA LEU A 1054 -5.07 -8.40 -8.30
C LEU A 1054 -5.00 -7.87 -6.85
N ILE A 1055 -3.94 -7.17 -6.48
CA ILE A 1055 -3.60 -6.74 -5.12
C ILE A 1055 -3.83 -5.23 -4.98
N ASN A 1056 -3.48 -4.47 -6.02
CA ASN A 1056 -3.72 -3.05 -6.11
C ASN A 1056 -5.07 -2.80 -6.79
N ASP A 1057 -5.89 -1.94 -6.17
CA ASP A 1057 -7.12 -1.42 -6.79
C ASP A 1057 -6.85 -0.39 -7.90
N ASN A 1058 -5.58 -0.22 -8.27
CA ASN A 1058 -5.14 0.57 -9.41
C ASN A 1058 -5.71 0.02 -10.72
N GLN A 1059 -6.09 0.94 -11.60
CA GLN A 1059 -6.63 0.61 -12.91
C GLN A 1059 -5.48 0.12 -13.81
N CYS A 1060 -5.51 -1.17 -14.18
CA CYS A 1060 -4.49 -1.79 -15.02
C CYS A 1060 -4.57 -1.26 -16.45
N PHE A 1061 -5.75 -1.20 -17.06
CA PHE A 1061 -5.95 -0.73 -18.45
C PHE A 1061 -5.03 -1.35 -19.52
N ALA A 1062 -4.39 -2.50 -19.24
CA ALA A 1062 -3.62 -3.21 -20.25
C ALA A 1062 -4.56 -3.70 -21.36
N PHE A 1063 -4.19 -3.45 -22.62
CA PHE A 1063 -5.01 -3.76 -23.79
C PHE A 1063 -6.43 -3.17 -23.72
N TYR A 1064 -6.57 -1.91 -23.30
CA TYR A 1064 -7.86 -1.19 -23.39
C TYR A 1064 -8.28 -1.05 -24.87
N LEU A 1065 -9.53 -1.45 -25.18
CA LEU A 1065 -10.06 -1.71 -26.54
C LEU A 1065 -9.39 -2.90 -27.29
N GLY A 1066 -8.43 -3.59 -26.69
CA GLY A 1066 -7.71 -4.70 -27.30
C GLY A 1066 -8.48 -6.03 -27.24
N SER A 1067 -8.22 -6.89 -28.21
CA SER A 1067 -8.74 -8.25 -28.31
C SER A 1067 -7.66 -9.29 -27.97
N ILE A 1068 -8.05 -10.44 -27.42
CA ILE A 1068 -7.12 -11.52 -27.03
C ILE A 1068 -7.38 -12.84 -27.76
N GLN A 1069 -6.31 -13.51 -28.17
CA GLN A 1069 -6.33 -14.84 -28.75
C GLN A 1069 -5.27 -15.73 -28.09
N LEU A 1070 -5.71 -16.66 -27.24
CA LEU A 1070 -4.90 -17.72 -26.64
C LEU A 1070 -5.26 -19.06 -27.30
N LYS A 1071 -4.37 -19.62 -28.13
CA LYS A 1071 -4.64 -20.90 -28.82
C LYS A 1071 -3.51 -21.92 -28.68
N ASN A 1072 -3.88 -23.19 -28.49
CA ASN A 1072 -2.96 -24.33 -28.52
C ASN A 1072 -1.81 -24.19 -27.50
N LEU A 1073 -2.17 -24.01 -26.22
CA LEU A 1073 -1.22 -23.81 -25.10
C LEU A 1073 -1.29 -25.02 -24.13
N PRO A 1074 -0.71 -26.18 -24.49
CA PRO A 1074 -1.01 -27.47 -23.88
C PRO A 1074 -0.54 -27.67 -22.43
N LYS A 1075 0.28 -26.78 -21.86
CA LYS A 1075 0.72 -26.83 -20.46
C LYS A 1075 0.20 -25.68 -19.58
N LEU A 1076 -0.61 -24.79 -20.12
CA LEU A 1076 -1.04 -23.56 -19.43
C LEU A 1076 -1.93 -23.94 -18.26
N LYS A 1077 -1.52 -23.65 -17.01
CA LYS A 1077 -2.22 -24.04 -15.78
C LYS A 1077 -3.07 -22.93 -15.20
N SER A 1078 -2.60 -21.68 -15.29
CA SER A 1078 -3.22 -20.52 -14.65
C SER A 1078 -3.15 -19.25 -15.50
N LEU A 1079 -4.25 -18.49 -15.51
CA LEU A 1079 -4.36 -17.16 -16.09
C LEU A 1079 -4.73 -16.12 -15.01
N LEU A 1080 -4.07 -14.96 -15.05
CA LEU A 1080 -4.38 -13.81 -14.21
C LEU A 1080 -4.42 -12.54 -15.07
N PHE A 1081 -5.53 -11.79 -14.97
CA PHE A 1081 -5.72 -10.51 -15.65
C PHE A 1081 -6.17 -9.45 -14.64
N GLY A 1082 -5.51 -8.30 -14.61
CA GLY A 1082 -5.76 -7.22 -13.64
C GLY A 1082 -7.03 -6.39 -13.89
N THR A 1083 -7.31 -5.46 -12.98
CA THR A 1083 -8.50 -4.59 -13.01
C THR A 1083 -8.54 -3.73 -14.28
N PHE A 1084 -9.62 -3.82 -15.08
CA PHE A 1084 -9.78 -3.22 -16.41
C PHE A 1084 -8.78 -3.69 -17.49
N ALA A 1085 -8.15 -4.86 -17.34
CA ALA A 1085 -7.43 -5.49 -18.45
C ALA A 1085 -8.41 -5.93 -19.55
N PHE A 1086 -8.10 -5.67 -20.83
CA PHE A 1086 -9.00 -5.94 -21.96
C PHE A 1086 -10.41 -5.33 -21.79
N GLN A 1087 -10.50 -4.14 -21.19
CA GLN A 1087 -11.76 -3.41 -21.08
C GLN A 1087 -12.18 -2.85 -22.46
N ASN A 1088 -13.46 -3.01 -22.79
CA ASN A 1088 -14.06 -2.68 -24.09
C ASN A 1088 -13.47 -3.47 -25.27
N CYS A 1089 -13.09 -4.73 -25.04
CA CYS A 1089 -12.61 -5.64 -26.09
C CYS A 1089 -13.69 -5.94 -27.14
N GLU A 1090 -13.29 -6.24 -28.37
CA GLU A 1090 -14.20 -6.79 -29.39
C GLU A 1090 -14.17 -8.33 -29.43
N GLN A 1091 -13.00 -8.95 -29.25
CA GLN A 1091 -12.86 -10.41 -29.32
C GLN A 1091 -12.03 -10.99 -28.15
N VAL A 1092 -12.51 -12.11 -27.61
CA VAL A 1092 -11.81 -12.95 -26.62
C VAL A 1092 -11.86 -14.41 -27.07
N VAL A 1093 -10.70 -15.02 -27.32
CA VAL A 1093 -10.60 -16.45 -27.70
C VAL A 1093 -9.66 -17.20 -26.74
N PHE A 1094 -10.20 -18.16 -25.99
CA PHE A 1094 -9.46 -19.15 -25.21
C PHE A 1094 -9.70 -20.54 -25.81
N GLU A 1095 -8.71 -21.12 -26.48
CA GLU A 1095 -8.87 -22.35 -27.27
C GLU A 1095 -7.75 -23.38 -27.03
N ASN A 1096 -8.15 -24.63 -26.82
CA ASN A 1096 -7.24 -25.79 -26.67
C ASN A 1096 -6.19 -25.55 -25.57
N LEU A 1097 -6.68 -25.30 -24.35
CA LEU A 1097 -5.87 -25.09 -23.14
C LEU A 1097 -6.13 -26.26 -22.15
N PRO A 1098 -5.72 -27.51 -22.49
CA PRO A 1098 -6.18 -28.72 -21.81
C PRO A 1098 -5.79 -28.86 -20.35
N GLU A 1099 -4.70 -28.23 -19.91
CA GLU A 1099 -4.20 -28.25 -18.51
C GLU A 1099 -4.62 -27.03 -17.69
N LEU A 1100 -5.43 -26.11 -18.25
CA LEU A 1100 -5.86 -24.89 -17.57
C LEU A 1100 -6.82 -25.24 -16.46
N THR A 1101 -6.47 -24.91 -15.21
CA THR A 1101 -7.29 -25.21 -14.03
C THR A 1101 -7.96 -23.98 -13.44
N THR A 1102 -7.32 -22.81 -13.52
CA THR A 1102 -7.75 -21.59 -12.82
C THR A 1102 -7.57 -20.35 -13.69
N VAL A 1103 -8.61 -19.53 -13.79
CA VAL A 1103 -8.58 -18.19 -14.39
C VAL A 1103 -9.11 -17.18 -13.37
N ARG A 1104 -8.37 -16.08 -13.17
CA ARG A 1104 -8.73 -15.01 -12.22
C ARG A 1104 -8.74 -13.65 -12.90
N PHE A 1105 -9.80 -12.89 -12.65
CA PHE A 1105 -10.02 -11.56 -13.23
C PHE A 1105 -10.06 -10.49 -12.14
N GLY A 1106 -9.43 -9.36 -12.41
CA GLY A 1106 -9.65 -8.12 -11.69
C GLY A 1106 -11.01 -7.51 -12.02
N PHE A 1107 -11.32 -6.36 -11.41
CA PHE A 1107 -12.60 -5.70 -11.61
C PHE A 1107 -12.80 -5.26 -13.07
N SER A 1108 -13.91 -5.67 -13.68
CA SER A 1108 -14.32 -5.34 -15.04
C SER A 1108 -13.25 -5.60 -16.13
N ALA A 1109 -12.39 -6.61 -15.92
CA ALA A 1109 -11.57 -7.15 -17.02
C ALA A 1109 -12.47 -7.85 -18.05
N PHE A 1110 -12.14 -7.77 -19.34
CA PHE A 1110 -12.95 -8.33 -20.45
C PHE A 1110 -14.41 -7.86 -20.49
N SER A 1111 -14.70 -6.57 -20.27
CA SER A 1111 -15.98 -6.01 -20.70
C SER A 1111 -15.96 -5.81 -22.22
N PHE A 1112 -17.03 -6.14 -22.94
CA PHE A 1112 -17.10 -5.92 -24.38
C PHE A 1112 -17.61 -4.51 -24.71
N TYR A 1113 -17.29 -4.04 -25.92
CA TYR A 1113 -17.72 -2.72 -26.38
C TYR A 1113 -19.21 -2.73 -26.79
N THR A 1114 -20.07 -2.14 -25.96
CA THR A 1114 -21.55 -2.22 -26.01
C THR A 1114 -22.22 -1.76 -27.31
N SER A 1115 -21.49 -1.11 -28.22
CA SER A 1115 -22.00 -0.69 -29.54
C SER A 1115 -21.48 -1.55 -30.70
N SER A 1116 -20.61 -2.54 -30.43
CA SER A 1116 -20.13 -3.50 -31.42
C SER A 1116 -21.01 -4.75 -31.42
N GLN A 1117 -21.93 -4.80 -32.40
CA GLN A 1117 -22.85 -5.93 -32.60
C GLN A 1117 -22.13 -7.24 -32.97
N GLU A 1118 -20.86 -7.18 -33.40
CA GLU A 1118 -20.04 -8.32 -33.81
C GLU A 1118 -19.15 -8.86 -32.66
N SER A 1119 -19.26 -8.30 -31.45
CA SER A 1119 -18.42 -8.64 -30.30
C SER A 1119 -18.51 -10.13 -29.93
N THR A 1120 -17.36 -10.79 -29.82
CA THR A 1120 -17.26 -12.27 -29.87
C THR A 1120 -16.46 -12.86 -28.71
N LEU A 1121 -17.07 -13.78 -27.96
CA LEU A 1121 -16.46 -14.58 -26.91
C LEU A 1121 -16.40 -16.07 -27.31
N ILE A 1122 -15.21 -16.64 -27.36
CA ILE A 1122 -14.96 -18.07 -27.61
C ILE A 1122 -14.18 -18.66 -26.44
N MET A 1123 -14.74 -19.67 -25.76
CA MET A 1123 -14.00 -20.53 -24.83
C MET A 1123 -14.23 -21.98 -25.21
N ARG A 1124 -13.22 -22.66 -25.76
CA ARG A 1124 -13.39 -24.04 -26.22
C ARG A 1124 -12.23 -24.96 -25.89
N ASN A 1125 -12.57 -26.19 -25.46
CA ASN A 1125 -11.64 -27.24 -25.09
C ASN A 1125 -10.72 -26.85 -23.92
N LEU A 1126 -11.35 -26.60 -22.76
CA LEU A 1126 -10.71 -26.31 -21.46
C LEU A 1126 -11.06 -27.41 -20.41
N PRO A 1127 -10.84 -28.71 -20.70
CA PRO A 1127 -11.41 -29.84 -19.93
C PRO A 1127 -11.02 -29.91 -18.45
N LYS A 1128 -9.91 -29.27 -18.03
CA LYS A 1128 -9.44 -29.24 -16.63
C LYS A 1128 -9.82 -27.95 -15.88
N LEU A 1129 -10.56 -27.04 -16.49
CA LEU A 1129 -10.91 -25.76 -15.87
C LEU A 1129 -11.90 -25.99 -14.72
N VAL A 1130 -11.48 -25.64 -13.50
CA VAL A 1130 -12.28 -25.76 -12.26
C VAL A 1130 -12.78 -24.40 -11.78
N THR A 1131 -11.95 -23.36 -11.90
CA THR A 1131 -12.16 -22.06 -11.27
C THR A 1131 -12.10 -20.91 -12.29
N LEU A 1132 -13.15 -20.07 -12.31
CA LEU A 1132 -13.32 -18.95 -13.24
C LEU A 1132 -13.95 -17.78 -12.47
N THR A 1133 -13.11 -16.92 -11.86
CA THR A 1133 -13.57 -16.01 -10.78
C THR A 1133 -13.07 -14.57 -10.91
N THR A 1134 -13.92 -13.62 -10.53
CA THR A 1134 -13.55 -12.22 -10.30
C THR A 1134 -13.05 -12.00 -8.86
N THR A 1135 -12.29 -10.92 -8.62
CA THR A 1135 -11.80 -10.56 -7.26
C THR A 1135 -12.92 -10.48 -6.22
N PRO A 1136 -12.83 -11.20 -5.08
CA PRO A 1136 -13.85 -11.16 -4.03
C PRO A 1136 -14.09 -9.76 -3.45
N GLY A 1137 -15.34 -9.49 -3.06
CA GLY A 1137 -15.73 -8.25 -2.36
C GLY A 1137 -16.21 -7.12 -3.26
N LYS A 1138 -16.04 -7.21 -4.59
CA LYS A 1138 -16.53 -6.20 -5.55
C LYS A 1138 -17.77 -6.69 -6.28
N SER A 1139 -18.95 -6.38 -5.73
CA SER A 1139 -20.23 -6.92 -6.22
C SER A 1139 -20.57 -6.55 -7.66
N ASN A 1140 -20.02 -5.48 -8.24
CA ASN A 1140 -20.45 -4.88 -9.51
C ASN A 1140 -19.43 -5.04 -10.66
N SER A 1141 -18.67 -6.16 -10.71
CA SER A 1141 -17.67 -6.38 -11.77
C SER A 1141 -18.31 -6.65 -13.14
N GLY A 1142 -18.07 -5.79 -14.13
CA GLY A 1142 -18.57 -5.90 -15.51
C GLY A 1142 -17.77 -6.86 -16.40
N THR A 1143 -17.25 -7.95 -15.83
CA THR A 1143 -16.46 -8.95 -16.57
C THR A 1143 -17.35 -9.79 -17.47
N PHE A 1144 -16.97 -9.91 -18.74
CA PHE A 1144 -17.77 -10.48 -19.84
C PHE A 1144 -19.19 -9.87 -19.96
N TYR A 1145 -19.30 -8.56 -19.69
CA TYR A 1145 -20.51 -7.76 -19.99
C TYR A 1145 -20.59 -7.45 -21.50
N SER A 1146 -21.78 -7.54 -22.11
CA SER A 1146 -22.09 -7.18 -23.50
C SER A 1146 -21.49 -7.99 -24.69
N PRO A 1147 -21.02 -9.26 -24.58
CA PRO A 1147 -20.63 -10.05 -25.76
C PRO A 1147 -21.84 -10.50 -26.58
N HIS A 1148 -21.86 -10.17 -27.87
CA HIS A 1148 -22.99 -10.47 -28.75
C HIS A 1148 -22.98 -11.91 -29.31
N HIS A 1149 -21.80 -12.46 -29.61
CA HIS A 1149 -21.61 -13.83 -30.11
C HIS A 1149 -20.84 -14.68 -29.10
N ILE A 1150 -21.48 -15.70 -28.53
CA ILE A 1150 -20.92 -16.50 -27.42
C ILE A 1150 -20.81 -17.96 -27.84
N ARG A 1151 -19.59 -18.52 -27.79
CA ARG A 1151 -19.26 -19.89 -28.24
C ARG A 1151 -18.48 -20.65 -27.17
N LEU A 1152 -19.18 -21.46 -26.35
CA LEU A 1152 -18.63 -22.04 -25.10
C LEU A 1152 -18.69 -23.58 -25.11
N PHE A 1153 -17.55 -24.28 -25.19
CA PHE A 1153 -17.52 -25.73 -25.43
C PHE A 1153 -16.49 -26.50 -24.59
N ASN A 1154 -16.90 -27.64 -24.03
CA ASN A 1154 -16.03 -28.60 -23.32
C ASN A 1154 -15.25 -27.98 -22.13
N MET A 1155 -16.00 -27.65 -21.07
CA MET A 1155 -15.52 -27.24 -19.74
C MET A 1155 -16.21 -28.07 -18.61
N PRO A 1156 -16.20 -29.41 -18.67
CA PRO A 1156 -16.98 -30.29 -17.78
C PRO A 1156 -16.70 -30.16 -16.28
N LEU A 1157 -15.49 -29.77 -15.88
CA LEU A 1157 -15.08 -29.71 -14.48
C LEU A 1157 -15.30 -28.35 -13.81
N LEU A 1158 -15.91 -27.39 -14.51
CA LEU A 1158 -16.06 -26.02 -14.05
C LEU A 1158 -17.11 -25.92 -12.91
N SER A 1159 -16.63 -25.81 -11.67
CA SER A 1159 -17.48 -25.67 -10.47
C SER A 1159 -17.51 -24.26 -9.92
N ASP A 1160 -16.36 -23.60 -9.88
CA ASP A 1160 -16.13 -22.42 -9.07
C ASP A 1160 -16.18 -21.17 -9.95
N VAL A 1161 -17.40 -20.80 -10.36
CA VAL A 1161 -17.68 -19.60 -11.16
C VAL A 1161 -18.16 -18.47 -10.27
N TYR A 1162 -17.58 -17.27 -10.41
CA TYR A 1162 -18.03 -16.07 -9.69
C TYR A 1162 -17.99 -14.81 -10.57
N PHE A 1163 -19.16 -14.44 -11.08
CA PHE A 1163 -19.45 -13.22 -11.83
C PHE A 1163 -20.69 -12.49 -11.27
N ASN A 1164 -20.78 -11.19 -11.56
CA ASN A 1164 -22.01 -10.40 -11.35
C ASN A 1164 -23.13 -10.86 -12.32
N PRO A 1165 -24.42 -10.77 -11.95
CA PRO A 1165 -25.54 -11.13 -12.82
C PRO A 1165 -25.61 -10.46 -14.22
N ILE A 1166 -24.90 -9.34 -14.47
CA ILE A 1166 -24.85 -8.69 -15.80
C ILE A 1166 -23.89 -9.38 -16.78
N VAL A 1167 -23.15 -10.41 -16.36
CA VAL A 1167 -22.33 -11.23 -17.26
C VAL A 1167 -23.19 -11.77 -18.41
N PHE A 1168 -22.68 -11.74 -19.63
CA PHE A 1168 -23.39 -12.15 -20.85
C PHE A 1168 -24.72 -11.39 -21.15
N SER A 1169 -24.88 -10.18 -20.60
CA SER A 1169 -25.89 -9.21 -21.09
C SER A 1169 -25.72 -8.94 -22.59
N ASP A 1170 -26.79 -8.49 -23.24
CA ASP A 1170 -26.83 -8.09 -24.67
C ASP A 1170 -26.47 -9.19 -25.70
N GLN A 1171 -26.31 -10.45 -25.26
CA GLN A 1171 -26.05 -11.59 -26.12
C GLN A 1171 -27.11 -11.78 -27.22
N SER A 1172 -26.64 -12.00 -28.46
CA SER A 1172 -27.47 -12.10 -29.67
C SER A 1172 -27.44 -13.51 -30.30
N ASP A 1173 -26.32 -14.21 -30.19
CA ASP A 1173 -26.13 -15.60 -30.64
C ASP A 1173 -25.30 -16.37 -29.60
N VAL A 1174 -25.78 -17.54 -29.19
CA VAL A 1174 -25.19 -18.33 -28.10
C VAL A 1174 -25.22 -19.80 -28.48
N GLU A 1175 -24.05 -20.39 -28.73
CA GLU A 1175 -23.89 -21.84 -28.83
C GLU A 1175 -23.01 -22.36 -27.71
N PHE A 1176 -23.46 -23.39 -27.01
CA PHE A 1176 -22.68 -24.03 -25.96
C PHE A 1176 -22.92 -25.53 -25.82
N ASP A 1177 -21.90 -26.25 -25.34
CA ASP A 1177 -22.00 -27.65 -24.89
C ASP A 1177 -21.03 -27.95 -23.74
N ASN A 1178 -21.50 -28.72 -22.76
CA ASN A 1178 -20.71 -29.27 -21.66
C ASN A 1178 -19.87 -28.22 -20.89
N ILE A 1179 -20.50 -27.13 -20.44
CA ILE A 1179 -19.82 -25.94 -19.86
C ILE A 1179 -19.83 -25.86 -18.32
N GLY A 1180 -20.17 -26.96 -17.63
CA GLY A 1180 -20.23 -26.99 -16.16
C GLY A 1180 -21.15 -25.92 -15.55
N SER A 1181 -20.70 -25.31 -14.46
CA SER A 1181 -21.48 -24.34 -13.67
C SER A 1181 -21.65 -22.97 -14.34
N LEU A 1182 -20.95 -22.69 -15.44
CA LEU A 1182 -21.13 -21.46 -16.23
C LEU A 1182 -22.51 -21.39 -16.88
N SER A 1183 -23.16 -22.55 -17.09
CA SER A 1183 -24.55 -22.66 -17.57
C SER A 1183 -25.59 -21.90 -16.72
N ARG A 1184 -25.28 -21.57 -15.46
CA ARG A 1184 -26.13 -20.77 -14.57
C ARG A 1184 -26.23 -19.29 -14.95
N TYR A 1185 -25.45 -18.85 -15.93
CA TYR A 1185 -25.32 -17.44 -16.35
C TYR A 1185 -25.81 -17.19 -17.79
N LEU A 1186 -26.39 -18.20 -18.47
CA LEU A 1186 -26.90 -18.10 -19.84
C LEU A 1186 -28.45 -18.14 -19.92
N PHE A 1187 -29.15 -18.12 -18.77
CA PHE A 1187 -30.59 -18.34 -18.64
C PHE A 1187 -31.20 -17.46 -17.54
#